data_AF-A0A2D0NEF3-F1
#
_entry.id   AF-A0A2D0NEF3-F1
#
_cell.length_a   1.000
_cell.length_b   1.000
_cell.length_c   1.000
_cell.angle_alpha   90.00
_cell.angle_beta   90.00
_cell.angle_gamma   90.00
#
_symmetry.space_group_name_H-M   'P 1'
#
loop_
_entity.id
_entity.type
_entity.pdbx_description
1 polymer ?
#
loop_
_entity_poly.entity_id
_entity_poly.type
_entity_poly.pdbx_seq_one_letter_code
_entity_poly.pdbx_strand_id
1 'polypeptide(L)'
;MRSASGTDWTLGDQNYRLFFDGDLTTVTSVSSLLPGAFYGPAVIDQNLKIAGQGQEAFSPLNDIDDNLGFLDFNITQTDKSNPGAAQLITTASFTQVAEICVDVDPAVINDENGTTCLAFYHSRPETAGSLTTQYTVVSENDTPNNVIASTGAGYDDLTEADGQAACLGAFCAAGTNSWNIRFNLADVDCFANTACYNLELQSSSGSDWALGDQNYRIFFDGDLSTVTSVTSLLPGAFYGPATIDQNVKVSGQGQEAASPLDDIDDNLGFLDFSIVQSDKTNPAAAQQIITADFVAVAEICVSVEPEVINNVDGNTCLAFYHSRPATAGSVTEQYTVVSENDVPNNTVSAAGLNYDDLTAADGNGACLGAACVQSWDIQLTQSLVNCADKTACYTLELQSASGMDWALGDQNYRFFFDADIMTVTSVTSLLDGAYYGAANIDQNLAVSGQGQEAFSPLDDIDDNLGFLDFSIVQTDKSNPAAAQQILTSGFTGVAEICVSFVPEVLTDETGTNCLTFYHSRPATAGAFTGQYTVISENNGPNSTNLTSGATYNDVVDDCLDAACPDCLEIDLRVYLEGSLIIPQTGLYQVPMRTDLNSSKLLPGQYSENAFSGNIYTPALGTPGQAYNISPWNYSGNEGTFFDSEAMSANADAGYPATVTDWILVSLRSNPTDGSEILCQRAALLHQDGSVQFVDEDYCCELDPGQPYYIVVEHRNHLIIMSAESIPVINGFLTYDFTDKQSYLNDPFNSGVFVRQKEVVPGVFAMIAGNGEQSSPDNEDTDITAADFAKWLLNGPETRTYNLVDYNMDGEVSALDYELWETNSPLFTSVLRD
;
A
#
# COMPACT_ATOMS: atom_id res chain seq x y z
N MET A 1 -26.50 27.24 64.83
CA MET A 1 -26.18 27.90 66.11
C MET A 1 -26.12 26.89 67.25
N ARG A 2 -25.12 26.98 68.15
CA ARG A 2 -24.96 26.09 69.32
C ARG A 2 -24.65 26.92 70.57
N SER A 3 -25.05 26.45 71.75
CA SER A 3 -24.70 27.12 73.02
C SER A 3 -23.23 26.90 73.37
N ALA A 4 -22.51 28.01 73.59
CA ALA A 4 -21.13 28.00 74.05
C ALA A 4 -21.00 28.21 75.58
N SER A 5 -22.09 28.52 76.29
CA SER A 5 -22.09 28.83 77.72
C SER A 5 -22.08 27.59 78.63
N GLY A 6 -22.11 26.39 78.05
CA GLY A 6 -22.23 25.13 78.79
C GLY A 6 -23.63 24.85 79.35
N THR A 7 -24.62 25.69 79.02
CA THR A 7 -26.04 25.49 79.38
C THR A 7 -26.94 25.78 78.18
N ASP A 8 -28.05 25.06 78.08
CA ASP A 8 -29.03 25.28 77.01
C ASP A 8 -29.88 26.53 77.32
N TRP A 9 -30.23 27.30 76.30
CA TRP A 9 -30.99 28.55 76.44
C TRP A 9 -31.99 28.75 75.30
N THR A 10 -32.98 29.61 75.50
CA THR A 10 -34.08 29.81 74.54
C THR A 10 -33.78 30.95 73.58
N LEU A 11 -33.88 30.69 72.28
CA LEU A 11 -33.61 31.67 71.22
C LEU A 11 -34.65 32.80 71.19
N GLY A 12 -34.17 34.04 71.21
CA GLY A 12 -34.95 35.27 71.04
C GLY A 12 -34.84 35.85 69.62
N ASP A 13 -34.86 37.17 69.52
CA ASP A 13 -34.70 37.91 68.25
C ASP A 13 -33.27 37.73 67.70
N GLN A 14 -33.16 37.66 66.37
CA GLN A 14 -31.91 37.49 65.65
C GLN A 14 -31.77 38.52 64.54
N ASN A 15 -30.58 39.11 64.43
CA ASN A 15 -30.15 39.93 63.29
C ASN A 15 -28.80 39.38 62.82
N TYR A 16 -28.73 38.97 61.56
CA TYR A 16 -27.54 38.41 60.95
C TYR A 16 -26.97 39.40 59.95
N ARG A 17 -25.64 39.47 59.91
CA ARG A 17 -24.90 40.13 58.84
C ARG A 17 -23.78 39.21 58.37
N LEU A 18 -23.76 38.93 57.07
CA LEU A 18 -22.75 38.11 56.39
C LEU A 18 -22.08 38.92 55.28
N PHE A 19 -20.81 38.61 55.04
CA PHE A 19 -20.04 39.03 53.88
C PHE A 19 -19.84 37.86 52.94
N PHE A 20 -19.89 38.09 51.63
CA PHE A 20 -19.63 37.07 50.60
C PHE A 20 -18.93 37.67 49.39
N ASP A 21 -18.37 36.83 48.54
CA ASP A 21 -17.82 37.25 47.25
C ASP A 21 -18.95 37.59 46.28
N GLY A 22 -19.11 38.87 45.96
CA GLY A 22 -20.13 39.34 45.05
C GLY A 22 -19.87 39.01 43.58
N ASP A 23 -18.66 38.62 43.19
CA ASP A 23 -18.37 38.12 41.85
C ASP A 23 -18.83 36.68 41.68
N LEU A 24 -18.61 35.86 42.70
CA LEU A 24 -18.92 34.43 42.62
C LEU A 24 -20.34 34.08 43.09
N THR A 25 -20.99 34.97 43.84
CA THR A 25 -22.26 34.64 44.52
C THR A 25 -23.25 35.79 44.50
N THR A 26 -24.53 35.48 44.29
CA THR A 26 -25.66 36.39 44.53
C THR A 26 -26.69 35.71 45.41
N VAL A 27 -27.04 36.31 46.56
CA VAL A 27 -28.08 35.73 47.44
C VAL A 27 -29.46 35.92 46.80
N THR A 28 -30.21 34.84 46.61
CA THR A 28 -31.54 34.87 45.98
C THR A 28 -32.66 34.91 47.00
N SER A 29 -32.52 34.20 48.12
CA SER A 29 -33.53 34.18 49.17
C SER A 29 -32.97 33.74 50.52
N VAL A 30 -33.65 34.14 51.60
CA VAL A 30 -33.39 33.66 52.96
C VAL A 30 -34.72 33.24 53.58
N SER A 31 -34.76 32.05 54.17
CA SER A 31 -35.93 31.45 54.80
C SER A 31 -35.66 31.12 56.26
N SER A 32 -36.63 31.34 57.15
CA SER A 32 -36.51 30.89 58.55
C SER A 32 -36.83 29.40 58.66
N LEU A 33 -35.98 28.64 59.35
CA LEU A 33 -36.20 27.22 59.67
C LEU A 33 -36.80 27.04 61.07
N LEU A 34 -37.11 28.13 61.76
CA LEU A 34 -37.63 28.11 63.12
C LEU A 34 -39.15 27.83 63.15
N PRO A 35 -39.70 27.33 64.27
CA PRO A 35 -41.12 27.08 64.39
C PRO A 35 -41.96 28.36 64.17
N GLY A 36 -42.70 28.43 63.07
CA GLY A 36 -43.48 29.62 62.68
C GLY A 36 -44.57 30.04 63.67
N ALA A 37 -44.88 29.21 64.68
CA ALA A 37 -45.76 29.59 65.79
C ALA A 37 -45.13 30.60 66.75
N PHE A 38 -43.79 30.68 66.80
CA PHE A 38 -43.03 31.54 67.72
C PHE A 38 -42.11 32.53 67.02
N TYR A 39 -41.80 32.32 65.74
CA TYR A 39 -40.90 33.16 64.95
C TYR A 39 -41.56 33.60 63.64
N GLY A 40 -41.27 34.82 63.20
CA GLY A 40 -41.67 35.31 61.88
C GLY A 40 -40.80 34.70 60.76
N PRO A 41 -41.15 34.96 59.49
CA PRO A 41 -40.27 34.64 58.37
C PRO A 41 -38.95 35.42 58.49
N ALA A 42 -37.91 34.93 57.81
CA ALA A 42 -36.70 35.71 57.64
C ALA A 42 -36.99 36.92 56.73
N VAL A 43 -36.54 38.10 57.14
CA VAL A 43 -36.71 39.35 56.39
C VAL A 43 -35.33 39.85 56.00
N ILE A 44 -35.06 39.92 54.69
CA ILE A 44 -33.83 40.52 54.16
C ILE A 44 -33.95 42.04 54.27
N ASP A 45 -33.05 42.65 55.03
CA ASP A 45 -32.96 44.10 55.19
C ASP A 45 -32.04 44.72 54.14
N GLN A 46 -30.94 44.04 53.78
CA GLN A 46 -30.00 44.42 52.72
C GLN A 46 -29.44 43.19 52.02
N ASN A 47 -29.30 43.27 50.70
CA ASN A 47 -28.59 42.30 49.86
C ASN A 47 -27.92 43.09 48.73
N LEU A 48 -26.68 43.51 48.93
CA LEU A 48 -25.99 44.49 48.08
C LEU A 48 -24.62 43.99 47.67
N LYS A 49 -24.28 44.15 46.38
CA LYS A 49 -22.91 44.01 45.86
C LYS A 49 -22.27 45.39 45.79
N ILE A 50 -21.08 45.55 46.37
CA ILE A 50 -20.33 46.80 46.34
C ILE A 50 -19.01 46.57 45.60
N ALA A 51 -18.87 47.22 44.44
CA ALA A 51 -17.67 47.07 43.62
C ALA A 51 -16.49 47.91 44.15
N GLY A 52 -15.29 47.31 44.19
CA GLY A 52 -14.03 48.01 44.47
C GLY A 52 -13.84 48.47 45.92
N GLN A 53 -14.37 47.73 46.90
CA GLN A 53 -14.22 47.99 48.33
C GLN A 53 -13.62 46.77 49.05
N GLY A 54 -12.32 46.55 48.84
CA GLY A 54 -11.50 45.60 49.58
C GLY A 54 -10.87 46.20 50.85
N GLN A 55 -10.32 45.35 51.72
CA GLN A 55 -9.47 45.80 52.82
C GLN A 55 -8.00 45.57 52.45
N GLU A 56 -7.12 46.48 52.87
CA GLU A 56 -5.67 46.34 52.73
C GLU A 56 -5.18 44.90 53.03
N ALA A 57 -4.13 44.48 52.30
CA ALA A 57 -3.50 43.16 52.42
C ALA A 57 -3.43 42.68 53.89
N PHE A 58 -3.74 41.40 54.12
CA PHE A 58 -3.80 40.72 55.42
C PHE A 58 -5.11 40.88 56.24
N SER A 59 -6.21 41.32 55.64
CA SER A 59 -7.55 41.23 56.25
C SER A 59 -8.12 39.79 56.18
N PRO A 60 -8.94 39.33 57.14
CA PRO A 60 -9.67 38.06 57.02
C PRO A 60 -10.65 37.97 55.84
N LEU A 61 -10.92 39.08 55.15
CA LEU A 61 -11.76 39.16 53.95
C LEU A 61 -10.94 39.28 52.66
N ASN A 62 -9.62 39.08 52.72
CA ASN A 62 -8.71 39.21 51.57
C ASN A 62 -9.07 38.28 50.41
N ASP A 63 -9.76 37.17 50.69
CA ASP A 63 -10.17 36.18 49.68
C ASP A 63 -11.43 36.58 48.91
N ILE A 64 -12.09 37.70 49.27
CA ILE A 64 -13.33 38.20 48.64
C ILE A 64 -13.24 39.71 48.31
N ASP A 65 -12.02 40.22 48.18
CA ASP A 65 -11.64 41.65 48.25
C ASP A 65 -12.14 42.52 47.07
N ASP A 66 -12.16 41.96 45.85
CA ASP A 66 -12.38 42.78 44.65
C ASP A 66 -13.82 43.31 44.54
N ASN A 67 -14.81 42.50 44.93
CA ASN A 67 -16.23 42.84 44.88
C ASN A 67 -17.03 42.28 46.07
N LEU A 68 -17.01 43.00 47.20
CA LEU A 68 -17.65 42.57 48.44
C LEU A 68 -19.19 42.61 48.40
N GLY A 69 -19.82 41.49 48.78
CA GLY A 69 -21.26 41.34 49.00
C GLY A 69 -21.68 41.47 50.47
N PHE A 70 -22.85 42.07 50.72
CA PHE A 70 -23.45 42.24 52.05
C PHE A 70 -24.83 41.58 52.10
N LEU A 71 -25.05 40.69 53.06
CA LEU A 71 -26.36 40.15 53.39
C LEU A 71 -26.74 40.48 54.83
N ASP A 72 -27.81 41.26 54.99
CA ASP A 72 -28.48 41.49 56.27
C ASP A 72 -29.85 40.87 56.26
N PHE A 73 -30.14 40.07 57.29
CA PHE A 73 -31.50 39.60 57.51
C PHE A 73 -31.79 39.42 58.99
N ASN A 74 -33.08 39.53 59.34
CA ASN A 74 -33.54 39.32 60.71
C ASN A 74 -34.62 38.24 60.78
N ILE A 75 -34.68 37.57 61.94
CA ILE A 75 -35.76 36.67 62.33
C ILE A 75 -36.25 37.12 63.70
N THR A 76 -37.47 37.64 63.75
CA THR A 76 -38.07 38.19 64.97
C THR A 76 -38.90 37.12 65.69
N GLN A 77 -38.76 37.01 67.01
CA GLN A 77 -39.63 36.17 67.83
C GLN A 77 -40.98 36.86 68.00
N THR A 78 -42.04 36.27 67.45
CA THR A 78 -43.39 36.84 67.43
C THR A 78 -44.15 36.59 68.73
N ASP A 79 -43.90 35.46 69.41
CA ASP A 79 -44.41 35.17 70.76
C ASP A 79 -43.27 35.03 71.77
N LYS A 80 -43.13 36.05 72.62
CA LYS A 80 -42.11 36.13 73.68
C LYS A 80 -42.65 35.70 75.05
N SER A 81 -43.94 35.38 75.16
CA SER A 81 -44.63 35.17 76.43
C SER A 81 -44.39 33.78 77.02
N ASN A 82 -43.94 32.81 76.22
CA ASN A 82 -43.67 31.44 76.65
C ASN A 82 -42.28 30.95 76.20
N PRO A 83 -41.20 31.32 76.91
CA PRO A 83 -39.84 30.89 76.59
C PRO A 83 -39.70 29.37 76.48
N GLY A 84 -40.34 28.60 77.37
CA GLY A 84 -40.19 27.14 77.41
C GLY A 84 -40.74 26.39 76.19
N ALA A 85 -41.44 27.06 75.27
CA ALA A 85 -41.96 26.48 74.03
C ALA A 85 -41.27 27.00 72.76
N ALA A 86 -40.38 27.99 72.87
CA ALA A 86 -39.62 28.54 71.76
C ALA A 86 -38.37 27.67 71.45
N GLN A 87 -37.61 28.02 70.39
CA GLN A 87 -36.50 27.18 69.95
C GLN A 87 -35.38 27.15 71.00
N LEU A 88 -35.04 25.95 71.47
CA LEU A 88 -33.93 25.73 72.39
C LEU A 88 -32.62 25.65 71.61
N ILE A 89 -31.61 26.42 72.03
CA ILE A 89 -30.22 26.32 71.59
C ILE A 89 -29.48 25.44 72.58
N THR A 90 -29.04 24.27 72.11
CA THR A 90 -28.40 23.26 72.97
C THR A 90 -26.89 23.35 72.93
N THR A 91 -26.24 22.78 73.94
CA THR A 91 -24.79 22.57 73.99
C THR A 91 -24.30 21.40 73.14
N ALA A 92 -25.19 20.47 72.78
CA ALA A 92 -24.82 19.20 72.14
C ALA A 92 -24.63 19.30 70.62
N SER A 93 -25.43 20.12 69.93
CA SER A 93 -25.43 20.18 68.46
C SER A 93 -25.77 21.56 67.92
N PHE A 94 -25.37 21.83 66.67
CA PHE A 94 -25.83 23.01 65.96
C PHE A 94 -27.33 22.89 65.63
N THR A 95 -28.09 23.90 66.00
CA THR A 95 -29.48 24.14 65.63
C THR A 95 -29.51 24.93 64.32
N GLN A 96 -30.25 24.43 63.32
CA GLN A 96 -30.50 25.15 62.07
C GLN A 96 -31.51 26.28 62.31
N VAL A 97 -31.23 27.48 61.82
CA VAL A 97 -32.02 28.69 62.11
C VAL A 97 -32.55 29.38 60.86
N ALA A 98 -31.78 29.35 59.78
CA ALA A 98 -32.13 29.91 58.50
C ALA A 98 -31.52 29.06 57.37
N GLU A 99 -32.16 29.11 56.21
CA GLU A 99 -31.66 28.62 54.94
C GLU A 99 -31.39 29.81 54.03
N ILE A 100 -30.21 29.85 53.40
CA ILE A 100 -29.78 30.92 52.49
C ILE A 100 -29.56 30.25 51.14
N CYS A 101 -30.31 30.69 50.12
CA CYS A 101 -30.16 30.24 48.75
C CYS A 101 -29.39 31.29 47.94
N VAL A 102 -28.53 30.82 47.06
CA VAL A 102 -27.64 31.65 46.25
C VAL A 102 -27.65 31.20 44.80
N ASP A 103 -27.51 32.15 43.88
CA ASP A 103 -27.04 31.90 42.53
C ASP A 103 -25.52 31.96 42.56
N VAL A 104 -24.90 30.98 41.92
CA VAL A 104 -23.45 30.77 41.95
C VAL A 104 -22.91 30.99 40.55
N ASP A 105 -21.80 31.72 40.45
CA ASP A 105 -21.10 31.89 39.17
C ASP A 105 -20.64 30.53 38.63
N PRO A 106 -20.83 30.25 37.32
CA PRO A 106 -20.38 29.00 36.71
C PRO A 106 -18.91 28.66 36.98
N ALA A 107 -18.03 29.64 37.22
CA ALA A 107 -16.63 29.40 37.58
C ALA A 107 -16.47 28.55 38.84
N VAL A 108 -17.36 28.68 39.84
CA VAL A 108 -17.32 27.87 41.07
C VAL A 108 -17.81 26.43 40.82
N ILE A 109 -18.71 26.25 39.84
CA ILE A 109 -19.29 24.94 39.48
C ILE A 109 -18.40 24.18 38.52
N ASN A 110 -17.67 24.89 37.65
CA ASN A 110 -16.85 24.31 36.61
C ASN A 110 -15.36 24.18 37.01
N ASP A 111 -14.98 24.65 38.21
CA ASP A 111 -13.63 24.48 38.72
C ASP A 111 -13.41 23.10 39.36
N GLU A 112 -13.03 22.14 38.52
CA GLU A 112 -12.71 20.76 38.91
C GLU A 112 -11.47 20.65 39.82
N ASN A 113 -10.61 21.67 39.85
CA ASN A 113 -9.41 21.69 40.70
C ASN A 113 -9.72 22.20 42.11
N GLY A 114 -10.93 22.71 42.35
CA GLY A 114 -11.38 23.18 43.66
C GLY A 114 -10.63 24.43 44.13
N THR A 115 -10.18 25.28 43.20
CA THR A 115 -9.45 26.52 43.50
C THR A 115 -10.34 27.76 43.62
N THR A 116 -11.59 27.65 43.16
CA THR A 116 -12.62 28.69 43.13
C THR A 116 -13.76 28.23 44.01
N CYS A 117 -13.92 28.85 45.17
CA CYS A 117 -14.84 28.39 46.22
C CYS A 117 -15.74 29.53 46.70
N LEU A 118 -16.95 29.19 47.14
CA LEU A 118 -17.82 30.12 47.84
C LEU A 118 -17.21 30.49 49.19
N ALA A 119 -17.37 31.75 49.58
CA ALA A 119 -17.00 32.20 50.91
C ALA A 119 -18.11 33.01 51.55
N PHE A 120 -18.45 32.68 52.81
CA PHE A 120 -19.39 33.43 53.64
C PHE A 120 -18.79 33.68 55.02
N TYR A 121 -18.54 34.95 55.32
CA TYR A 121 -17.97 35.38 56.59
C TYR A 121 -19.04 36.02 57.47
N HIS A 122 -19.14 35.57 58.72
CA HIS A 122 -19.96 36.24 59.72
C HIS A 122 -19.39 37.61 60.09
N SER A 123 -20.23 38.65 60.12
CA SER A 123 -19.82 39.95 60.63
C SER A 123 -19.61 39.93 62.14
N ARG A 124 -18.34 40.12 62.53
CA ARG A 124 -17.84 40.23 63.90
C ARG A 124 -16.77 41.33 63.96
N PRO A 125 -16.38 41.81 65.16
CA PRO A 125 -15.39 42.89 65.28
C PRO A 125 -14.07 42.63 64.53
N GLU A 126 -13.66 41.36 64.43
CA GLU A 126 -12.43 40.93 63.76
C GLU A 126 -12.53 40.93 62.22
N THR A 127 -13.70 40.64 61.63
CA THR A 127 -13.89 40.56 60.17
C THR A 127 -14.40 41.87 59.59
N ALA A 128 -15.25 42.60 60.32
CA ALA A 128 -15.86 43.84 59.83
C ALA A 128 -14.87 45.01 59.74
N GLY A 129 -13.81 45.01 60.56
CA GLY A 129 -12.80 46.09 60.59
C GLY A 129 -13.41 47.50 60.63
N SER A 130 -13.02 48.35 59.68
CA SER A 130 -13.55 49.71 59.49
C SER A 130 -14.79 49.78 58.59
N LEU A 131 -15.19 48.68 57.95
CA LEU A 131 -16.29 48.65 56.97
C LEU A 131 -17.65 48.83 57.64
N THR A 132 -17.84 48.25 58.83
CA THR A 132 -19.09 48.40 59.56
C THR A 132 -18.95 48.17 61.07
N THR A 133 -19.87 48.80 61.82
CA THR A 133 -20.07 48.57 63.26
C THR A 133 -21.28 47.69 63.55
N GLN A 134 -21.96 47.17 62.52
CA GLN A 134 -23.10 46.26 62.66
C GLN A 134 -22.61 44.81 62.59
N TYR A 135 -22.97 44.02 63.60
CA TYR A 135 -22.56 42.63 63.77
C TYR A 135 -23.77 41.72 63.84
N THR A 136 -23.53 40.41 63.73
CA THR A 136 -24.56 39.43 64.07
C THR A 136 -24.95 39.58 65.54
N VAL A 137 -26.22 39.87 65.81
CA VAL A 137 -26.78 40.02 67.16
C VAL A 137 -27.89 39.02 67.35
N VAL A 138 -27.73 38.17 68.34
CA VAL A 138 -28.73 37.19 68.75
C VAL A 138 -29.08 37.45 70.20
N SER A 139 -30.32 37.21 70.59
CA SER A 139 -30.78 37.42 71.95
C SER A 139 -31.37 36.14 72.55
N GLU A 140 -31.36 36.05 73.88
CA GLU A 140 -31.99 35.01 74.67
C GLU A 140 -33.34 35.50 75.20
N ASN A 141 -34.37 34.68 75.09
CA ASN A 141 -35.65 34.90 75.76
C ASN A 141 -35.63 34.19 77.12
N ASP A 142 -35.08 34.86 78.15
CA ASP A 142 -34.81 34.28 79.47
C ASP A 142 -36.09 34.17 80.32
N THR A 143 -36.97 35.18 80.27
CA THR A 143 -38.26 35.18 80.98
C THR A 143 -39.37 35.78 80.11
N PRO A 144 -40.67 35.47 80.35
CA PRO A 144 -41.76 35.98 79.52
C PRO A 144 -41.67 37.47 79.21
N ASN A 145 -41.58 37.80 77.92
CA ASN A 145 -41.43 39.15 77.36
C ASN A 145 -40.12 39.88 77.72
N ASN A 146 -39.08 39.18 78.16
CA ASN A 146 -37.77 39.73 78.44
C ASN A 146 -36.72 39.07 77.54
N VAL A 147 -36.15 39.86 76.64
CA VAL A 147 -35.15 39.43 75.67
C VAL A 147 -33.83 40.13 75.98
N ILE A 148 -32.78 39.35 76.21
CA ILE A 148 -31.45 39.82 76.61
C ILE A 148 -30.47 39.54 75.47
N ALA A 149 -29.69 40.52 75.03
CA ALA A 149 -28.68 40.29 74.00
C ALA A 149 -27.64 39.26 74.46
N SER A 150 -27.38 38.27 73.62
CA SER A 150 -26.32 37.29 73.81
C SER A 150 -25.04 37.72 73.08
N THR A 151 -23.91 37.13 73.46
CA THR A 151 -22.61 37.35 72.80
C THR A 151 -22.16 36.08 72.08
N GLY A 152 -21.79 36.19 70.81
CA GLY A 152 -21.16 35.09 70.08
C GLY A 152 -19.75 34.80 70.59
N ALA A 153 -19.43 33.53 70.84
CA ALA A 153 -18.12 33.09 71.34
C ALA A 153 -17.23 32.47 70.26
N GLY A 154 -17.81 32.05 69.13
CA GLY A 154 -17.14 31.47 67.97
C GLY A 154 -18.04 31.57 66.74
N TYR A 155 -17.43 31.77 65.58
CA TYR A 155 -18.09 31.89 64.29
C TYR A 155 -17.37 30.94 63.32
N ASP A 156 -18.12 29.99 62.77
CA ASP A 156 -17.61 29.08 61.74
C ASP A 156 -18.01 29.72 60.40
N ASP A 157 -17.04 30.35 59.74
CA ASP A 157 -17.21 30.95 58.41
C ASP A 157 -17.11 29.85 57.34
N LEU A 158 -17.82 30.00 56.23
CA LEU A 158 -17.63 29.14 55.06
C LEU A 158 -16.44 29.69 54.25
N THR A 159 -15.41 28.87 54.07
CA THR A 159 -14.17 29.21 53.36
C THR A 159 -13.70 28.05 52.50
N GLU A 160 -12.65 28.22 51.70
CA GLU A 160 -12.01 27.14 50.94
C GLU A 160 -11.63 25.91 51.82
N ALA A 161 -11.33 26.13 53.11
CA ALA A 161 -10.96 25.08 54.04
C ALA A 161 -12.10 24.08 54.32
N ASP A 162 -13.35 24.45 54.02
CA ASP A 162 -14.52 23.58 54.15
C ASP A 162 -14.69 22.61 52.97
N GLY A 163 -13.76 22.61 52.01
CA GLY A 163 -13.68 21.66 50.91
C GLY A 163 -14.95 21.65 50.06
N GLN A 164 -15.56 20.48 49.85
CA GLN A 164 -16.75 20.33 48.99
C GLN A 164 -17.96 21.17 49.41
N ALA A 165 -18.02 21.65 50.66
CA ALA A 165 -19.10 22.54 51.11
C ALA A 165 -18.96 23.97 50.56
N ALA A 166 -17.75 24.40 50.20
CA ALA A 166 -17.44 25.71 49.63
C ALA A 166 -17.05 25.61 48.14
N CYS A 167 -16.29 24.58 47.77
CA CYS A 167 -15.75 24.35 46.43
C CYS A 167 -16.64 23.34 45.68
N LEU A 168 -17.63 23.85 44.95
CA LEU A 168 -18.72 23.03 44.41
C LEU A 168 -18.35 22.23 43.16
N GLY A 169 -17.23 22.51 42.49
CA GLY A 169 -16.84 21.82 41.26
C GLY A 169 -16.72 20.30 41.40
N ALA A 170 -16.05 19.83 42.45
CA ALA A 170 -15.94 18.39 42.71
C ALA A 170 -17.27 17.72 43.15
N PHE A 171 -18.21 18.51 43.71
CA PHE A 171 -19.53 18.01 44.10
C PHE A 171 -20.44 17.83 42.88
N CYS A 172 -20.34 18.72 41.89
CA CYS A 172 -21.09 18.65 40.63
C CYS A 172 -20.51 17.64 39.62
N ALA A 173 -19.21 17.34 39.67
CA ALA A 173 -18.54 16.36 38.80
C ALA A 173 -18.84 14.89 39.13
N ALA A 174 -19.42 14.57 40.30
CA ALA A 174 -19.53 13.20 40.80
C ALA A 174 -20.64 12.33 40.15
N GLY A 175 -21.20 12.71 39.00
CA GLY A 175 -22.30 11.99 38.36
C GLY A 175 -22.42 12.06 36.84
N THR A 176 -21.51 12.73 36.12
CA THR A 176 -21.57 12.88 34.66
C THR A 176 -20.50 12.02 33.99
N ASN A 177 -20.88 11.28 32.95
CA ASN A 177 -19.90 10.64 32.07
C ASN A 177 -19.00 11.69 31.40
N SER A 178 -17.80 11.29 30.99
CA SER A 178 -16.80 12.18 30.43
C SER A 178 -16.25 11.65 29.10
N TRP A 179 -15.73 12.56 28.28
CA TRP A 179 -15.21 12.26 26.95
C TRP A 179 -13.87 12.93 26.65
N ASN A 180 -13.11 12.33 25.74
CA ASN A 180 -11.98 12.94 25.03
C ASN A 180 -12.41 13.20 23.59
N ILE A 181 -11.83 14.21 22.94
CA ILE A 181 -12.08 14.54 21.54
C ILE A 181 -10.76 14.75 20.79
N ARG A 182 -10.74 14.37 19.51
CA ARG A 182 -9.60 14.61 18.61
C ARG A 182 -10.02 14.81 17.16
N PHE A 183 -9.10 15.35 16.37
CA PHE A 183 -9.13 15.26 14.91
C PHE A 183 -8.21 14.14 14.42
N ASN A 184 -8.65 13.39 13.42
CA ASN A 184 -7.82 12.43 12.73
C ASN A 184 -7.95 12.63 11.21
N LEU A 185 -6.82 12.76 10.51
CA LEU A 185 -6.81 12.95 9.06
C LEU A 185 -7.44 11.72 8.38
N ALA A 186 -8.53 11.94 7.64
CA ALA A 186 -9.30 10.90 6.97
C ALA A 186 -8.91 10.77 5.50
N ASP A 187 -8.77 11.89 4.80
CA ASP A 187 -8.45 11.93 3.37
C ASP A 187 -7.77 13.25 2.96
N VAL A 188 -6.95 13.22 1.90
CA VAL A 188 -6.34 14.39 1.28
C VAL A 188 -6.37 14.23 -0.24
N ASP A 189 -7.03 15.17 -0.92
CA ASP A 189 -6.98 15.31 -2.37
C ASP A 189 -6.09 16.51 -2.72
N CYS A 190 -4.85 16.19 -3.09
CA CYS A 190 -3.82 17.16 -3.45
C CYS A 190 -4.14 17.92 -4.75
N PHE A 191 -4.98 17.36 -5.63
CA PHE A 191 -5.37 18.02 -6.90
C PHE A 191 -6.52 19.01 -6.68
N ALA A 192 -7.49 18.63 -5.85
CA ALA A 192 -8.60 19.49 -5.48
C ALA A 192 -8.23 20.54 -4.41
N ASN A 193 -7.04 20.42 -3.81
CA ASN A 193 -6.61 21.16 -2.62
C ASN A 193 -7.63 21.00 -1.48
N THR A 194 -8.01 19.76 -1.17
CA THR A 194 -8.96 19.48 -0.10
C THR A 194 -8.43 18.45 0.89
N ALA A 195 -8.74 18.63 2.16
CA ALA A 195 -8.43 17.67 3.22
C ALA A 195 -9.66 17.43 4.08
N CYS A 196 -9.89 16.18 4.48
CA CYS A 196 -11.02 15.77 5.32
C CYS A 196 -10.50 15.15 6.61
N TYR A 197 -11.13 15.53 7.73
CA TYR A 197 -10.77 15.09 9.07
C TYR A 197 -11.97 14.45 9.75
N ASN A 198 -11.76 13.28 10.34
CA ASN A 198 -12.70 12.71 11.28
C ASN A 198 -12.59 13.43 12.62
N LEU A 199 -13.73 13.93 13.10
CA LEU A 199 -13.91 14.34 14.48
C LEU A 199 -14.29 13.10 15.27
N GLU A 200 -13.51 12.75 16.30
CA GLU A 200 -13.69 11.50 17.02
C GLU A 200 -13.85 11.70 18.53
N LEU A 201 -14.69 10.89 19.16
CA LEU A 201 -14.93 10.89 20.61
C LEU A 201 -14.54 9.56 21.25
N GLN A 202 -13.99 9.62 22.46
CA GLN A 202 -13.70 8.44 23.29
C GLN A 202 -14.26 8.65 24.69
N SER A 203 -14.78 7.59 25.32
CA SER A 203 -15.18 7.67 26.73
C SER A 203 -13.95 7.77 27.64
N SER A 204 -13.92 8.78 28.52
CA SER A 204 -12.89 8.95 29.55
C SER A 204 -13.39 8.63 30.96
N SER A 205 -14.66 8.24 31.11
CA SER A 205 -15.27 7.92 32.42
C SER A 205 -14.96 6.52 32.93
N GLY A 206 -14.23 5.70 32.15
CA GLY A 206 -13.92 4.31 32.50
C GLY A 206 -15.06 3.32 32.22
N SER A 207 -16.16 3.78 31.60
CA SER A 207 -17.25 2.94 31.09
C SER A 207 -17.77 3.46 29.75
N ASP A 208 -18.26 2.57 28.90
CA ASP A 208 -18.92 2.94 27.65
C ASP A 208 -20.30 3.56 27.93
N TRP A 209 -20.71 4.53 27.12
CA TRP A 209 -22.00 5.20 27.28
C TRP A 209 -22.60 5.66 25.94
N ALA A 210 -23.91 5.88 25.95
CA ALA A 210 -24.70 6.17 24.76
C ALA A 210 -24.63 7.66 24.40
N LEU A 211 -24.13 7.99 23.21
CA LEU A 211 -24.00 9.34 22.72
C LEU A 211 -25.38 10.00 22.49
N GLY A 212 -25.55 11.18 23.06
CA GLY A 212 -26.75 12.02 22.92
C GLY A 212 -26.60 13.12 21.87
N ASP A 213 -27.20 14.28 22.16
CA ASP A 213 -27.08 15.49 21.35
C ASP A 213 -25.67 16.08 21.46
N GLN A 214 -25.19 16.67 20.36
CA GLN A 214 -23.85 17.24 20.24
C GLN A 214 -23.91 18.63 19.61
N ASN A 215 -23.09 19.54 20.12
CA ASN A 215 -22.85 20.86 19.56
C ASN A 215 -21.35 21.15 19.61
N TYR A 216 -20.73 21.37 18.46
CA TYR A 216 -19.30 21.57 18.32
C TYR A 216 -19.01 22.99 17.89
N ARG A 217 -17.98 23.59 18.50
CA ARG A 217 -17.36 24.80 18.01
C ARG A 217 -15.86 24.59 17.83
N ILE A 218 -15.36 24.94 16.66
CA ILE A 218 -13.98 24.77 16.24
C ILE A 218 -13.44 26.09 15.72
N PHE A 219 -12.23 26.44 16.15
CA PHE A 219 -11.45 27.54 15.61
C PHE A 219 -10.45 26.99 14.58
N PHE A 220 -10.24 27.72 13.49
CA PHE A 220 -9.29 27.33 12.46
C PHE A 220 -8.59 28.53 11.85
N ASP A 221 -7.43 28.31 11.23
CA ASP A 221 -6.75 29.34 10.46
C ASP A 221 -7.51 29.64 9.15
N GLY A 222 -8.13 30.82 9.12
CA GLY A 222 -8.89 31.31 7.98
C GLY A 222 -8.03 31.79 6.80
N ASP A 223 -6.72 31.94 6.95
CA ASP A 223 -5.81 32.19 5.83
C ASP A 223 -5.46 30.89 5.10
N LEU A 224 -5.24 29.81 5.85
CA LEU A 224 -4.76 28.54 5.29
C LEU A 224 -5.89 27.58 4.88
N SER A 225 -7.11 27.76 5.38
CA SER A 225 -8.20 26.83 5.08
C SER A 225 -9.60 27.45 5.08
N THR A 226 -10.54 26.78 4.42
CA THR A 226 -11.98 27.10 4.45
C THR A 226 -12.79 25.81 4.59
N VAL A 227 -13.64 25.71 5.60
CA VAL A 227 -14.53 24.55 5.75
C VAL A 227 -15.54 24.52 4.60
N THR A 228 -15.58 23.40 3.87
CA THR A 228 -16.45 23.20 2.70
C THR A 228 -17.68 22.36 3.05
N SER A 229 -17.53 21.36 3.91
CA SER A 229 -18.64 20.52 4.37
C SER A 229 -18.40 19.90 5.74
N VAL A 230 -19.49 19.59 6.43
CA VAL A 230 -19.49 18.75 7.63
C VAL A 230 -20.55 17.66 7.43
N THR A 231 -20.15 16.40 7.59
CA THR A 231 -21.01 15.22 7.41
C THR A 231 -21.09 14.43 8.71
N SER A 232 -22.30 14.03 9.12
CA SER A 232 -22.46 13.13 10.28
C SER A 232 -22.09 11.70 9.86
N LEU A 233 -21.22 11.05 10.61
CA LEU A 233 -20.83 9.65 10.42
C LEU A 233 -21.68 8.70 11.29
N LEU A 234 -22.61 9.25 12.08
CA LEU A 234 -23.44 8.51 13.01
C LEU A 234 -24.60 7.77 12.31
N PRO A 235 -25.13 6.69 12.91
CA PRO A 235 -26.24 5.94 12.34
C PRO A 235 -27.49 6.81 12.13
N GLY A 236 -27.86 7.05 10.86
CA GLY A 236 -28.99 7.92 10.50
C GLY A 236 -30.38 7.46 11.00
N ALA A 237 -30.48 6.24 11.54
CA ALA A 237 -31.69 5.77 12.23
C ALA A 237 -31.90 6.45 13.60
N PHE A 238 -30.83 6.93 14.23
CA PHE A 238 -30.84 7.51 15.58
C PHE A 238 -30.39 8.97 15.60
N TYR A 239 -29.65 9.44 14.60
CA TYR A 239 -29.09 10.79 14.53
C TYR A 239 -29.50 11.50 13.24
N GLY A 240 -29.69 12.81 13.33
CA GLY A 240 -29.85 13.67 12.17
C GLY A 240 -28.54 13.91 11.41
N PRO A 241 -28.61 14.58 10.25
CA PRO A 241 -27.40 15.07 9.57
C PRO A 241 -26.71 16.15 10.43
N ALA A 242 -25.42 16.36 10.19
CA ALA A 242 -24.71 17.51 10.75
C ALA A 242 -25.28 18.81 10.16
N THR A 243 -25.66 19.74 11.03
CA THR A 243 -26.21 21.04 10.64
C THR A 243 -25.20 22.12 10.98
N ILE A 244 -24.66 22.80 9.96
CA ILE A 244 -23.73 23.91 10.14
C ILE A 244 -24.54 25.14 10.57
N ASP A 245 -24.31 25.59 11.79
CA ASP A 245 -24.93 26.77 12.40
C ASP A 245 -24.12 28.04 12.08
N GLN A 246 -22.80 27.92 11.99
CA GLN A 246 -21.88 29.01 11.62
C GLN A 246 -20.66 28.46 10.88
N ASN A 247 -20.22 29.15 9.82
CA ASN A 247 -18.95 28.90 9.14
C ASN A 247 -18.45 30.24 8.60
N VAL A 248 -17.72 31.01 9.42
CA VAL A 248 -17.32 32.39 9.12
C VAL A 248 -15.85 32.62 9.39
N LYS A 249 -15.25 33.57 8.66
CA LYS A 249 -13.90 34.07 8.91
C LYS A 249 -13.97 35.51 9.40
N VAL A 250 -13.20 35.86 10.42
CA VAL A 250 -13.16 37.21 10.98
C VAL A 250 -11.71 37.71 10.96
N SER A 251 -11.47 38.85 10.30
CA SER A 251 -10.13 39.45 10.22
C SER A 251 -9.91 40.48 11.33
N GLY A 252 -8.69 40.51 11.90
CA GLY A 252 -8.25 41.55 12.83
C GLY A 252 -8.75 41.44 14.28
N GLN A 253 -8.98 40.23 14.77
CA GLN A 253 -9.29 39.92 16.18
C GLN A 253 -8.09 39.20 16.85
N GLY A 254 -6.90 39.79 16.78
CA GLY A 254 -5.73 39.27 17.49
C GLY A 254 -5.94 39.32 19.01
N GLN A 255 -5.59 38.25 19.70
CA GLN A 255 -5.50 38.27 21.16
C GLN A 255 -4.13 38.85 21.57
N GLU A 256 -3.98 39.18 22.84
CA GLU A 256 -2.69 39.58 23.39
C GLU A 256 -1.67 38.44 23.21
N ALA A 257 -0.39 38.78 23.04
CA ALA A 257 0.70 37.81 22.89
C ALA A 257 0.63 36.71 23.98
N ALA A 258 0.75 35.44 23.57
CA ALA A 258 0.61 34.22 24.40
C ALA A 258 -0.82 33.68 24.66
N SER A 259 -1.78 34.00 23.79
CA SER A 259 -3.07 33.27 23.73
C SER A 259 -2.88 31.83 23.21
N PRO A 260 -3.71 30.84 23.62
CA PRO A 260 -3.70 29.51 23.00
C PRO A 260 -4.07 29.47 21.52
N LEU A 261 -4.52 30.58 20.94
CA LEU A 261 -4.85 30.75 19.52
C LEU A 261 -3.88 31.70 18.79
N ASP A 262 -2.76 32.09 19.42
CA ASP A 262 -1.77 33.08 18.93
C ASP A 262 -1.11 32.66 17.60
N ASP A 263 -1.24 31.41 17.18
CA ASP A 263 -0.76 30.90 15.90
C ASP A 263 -1.77 31.06 14.74
N ILE A 264 -3.03 31.43 15.04
CA ILE A 264 -4.12 31.56 14.04
C ILE A 264 -4.94 32.87 14.16
N ASP A 265 -4.51 33.82 14.99
CA ASP A 265 -5.33 34.96 15.43
C ASP A 265 -5.39 36.16 14.47
N ASP A 266 -4.51 36.22 13.47
CA ASP A 266 -4.53 37.26 12.42
C ASP A 266 -5.81 37.18 11.57
N ASN A 267 -6.28 35.96 11.26
CA ASN A 267 -7.49 35.69 10.48
C ASN A 267 -8.24 34.44 10.99
N LEU A 268 -8.89 34.58 12.14
CA LEU A 268 -9.59 33.49 12.83
C LEU A 268 -10.87 33.02 12.09
N GLY A 269 -10.95 31.72 11.85
CA GLY A 269 -12.13 31.00 11.36
C GLY A 269 -12.97 30.39 12.49
N PHE A 270 -14.29 30.40 12.34
CA PHE A 270 -15.26 29.80 13.26
C PHE A 270 -16.13 28.79 12.52
N LEU A 271 -16.16 27.56 13.02
CA LEU A 271 -17.10 26.52 12.59
C LEU A 271 -17.96 26.08 13.78
N ASP A 272 -19.27 26.28 13.66
CA ASP A 272 -20.27 25.74 14.58
C ASP A 272 -21.16 24.76 13.83
N PHE A 273 -21.33 23.58 14.40
CA PHE A 273 -22.31 22.64 13.90
C PHE A 273 -22.85 21.74 15.00
N SER A 274 -24.06 21.25 14.77
CA SER A 274 -24.75 20.36 15.70
C SER A 274 -25.16 19.05 15.03
N ILE A 275 -25.15 17.98 15.82
CA ILE A 275 -25.74 16.68 15.46
C ILE A 275 -26.74 16.31 16.55
N VAL A 276 -28.02 16.29 16.18
CA VAL A 276 -29.13 16.03 17.10
C VAL A 276 -29.52 14.56 17.06
N GLN A 277 -29.71 13.95 18.23
CA GLN A 277 -30.25 12.59 18.31
C GLN A 277 -31.75 12.62 18.04
N SER A 278 -32.17 12.05 16.91
CA SER A 278 -33.55 12.05 16.45
C SER A 278 -34.41 11.01 17.16
N ASP A 279 -33.84 9.83 17.50
CA ASP A 279 -34.49 8.80 18.31
C ASP A 279 -33.74 8.59 19.63
N LYS A 280 -34.36 9.02 20.72
CA LYS A 280 -33.83 8.93 22.10
C LYS A 280 -34.43 7.77 22.89
N THR A 281 -35.26 6.92 22.27
CA THR A 281 -36.08 5.93 23.00
C THR A 281 -35.29 4.70 23.46
N ASN A 282 -34.15 4.40 22.84
CA ASN A 282 -33.34 3.23 23.15
C ASN A 282 -31.84 3.57 23.25
N PRO A 283 -31.36 4.00 24.44
CA PRO A 283 -29.94 4.29 24.69
C PRO A 283 -28.98 3.19 24.24
N ALA A 284 -29.32 1.93 24.47
CA ALA A 284 -28.44 0.80 24.16
C ALA A 284 -28.26 0.56 22.65
N ALA A 285 -29.13 1.12 21.80
CA ALA A 285 -29.02 1.04 20.35
C ALA A 285 -28.44 2.31 19.71
N ALA A 286 -28.31 3.39 20.48
CA ALA A 286 -27.63 4.61 20.05
C ALA A 286 -26.12 4.36 19.90
N GLN A 287 -25.40 5.29 19.26
CA GLN A 287 -23.95 5.18 19.11
C GLN A 287 -23.33 5.14 20.50
N GLN A 288 -22.58 4.09 20.81
CA GLN A 288 -21.79 4.04 22.04
C GLN A 288 -20.46 4.73 21.79
N ILE A 289 -20.05 5.62 22.69
CA ILE A 289 -18.64 5.99 22.78
C ILE A 289 -17.99 5.10 23.84
N ILE A 290 -16.83 4.56 23.49
CA ILE A 290 -16.23 3.45 24.23
C ILE A 290 -14.90 3.87 24.85
N THR A 291 -14.46 3.16 25.88
CA THR A 291 -13.18 3.47 26.54
C THR A 291 -11.96 2.98 25.75
N ALA A 292 -12.16 1.97 24.89
CA ALA A 292 -11.07 1.28 24.22
C ALA A 292 -10.48 2.04 23.04
N ASP A 293 -11.30 2.86 22.35
CA ASP A 293 -10.93 3.49 21.09
C ASP A 293 -11.77 4.76 20.83
N PHE A 294 -11.28 5.59 19.92
CA PHE A 294 -12.00 6.75 19.43
C PHE A 294 -13.06 6.33 18.39
N VAL A 295 -14.22 6.97 18.47
CA VAL A 295 -15.36 6.75 17.58
C VAL A 295 -15.55 7.99 16.72
N ALA A 296 -15.43 7.85 15.40
CA ALA A 296 -15.68 8.95 14.47
C ALA A 296 -17.18 9.34 14.47
N VAL A 297 -17.46 10.61 14.73
CA VAL A 297 -18.82 11.16 14.85
C VAL A 297 -19.19 12.09 13.70
N ALA A 298 -18.21 12.79 13.14
CA ALA A 298 -18.39 13.67 12.00
C ALA A 298 -17.13 13.68 11.12
N GLU A 299 -17.31 13.99 9.84
CA GLU A 299 -16.22 14.28 8.91
C GLU A 299 -16.30 15.75 8.51
N ILE A 300 -15.19 16.47 8.66
CA ILE A 300 -15.06 17.89 8.33
C ILE A 300 -14.09 17.99 7.16
N CYS A 301 -14.58 18.46 6.01
CA CYS A 301 -13.74 18.71 4.85
C CYS A 301 -13.47 20.19 4.70
N VAL A 302 -12.23 20.52 4.33
CA VAL A 302 -11.75 21.87 4.12
C VAL A 302 -11.10 21.99 2.74
N SER A 303 -11.29 23.14 2.10
CA SER A 303 -10.43 23.61 1.03
C SER A 303 -9.19 24.23 1.66
N VAL A 304 -8.03 23.87 1.16
CA VAL A 304 -6.72 24.21 1.72
C VAL A 304 -5.99 25.13 0.74
N GLU A 305 -5.27 26.12 1.25
CA GLU A 305 -4.43 26.98 0.40
C GLU A 305 -3.25 26.16 -0.16
N PRO A 306 -2.86 26.33 -1.44
CA PRO A 306 -1.79 25.52 -2.05
C PRO A 306 -0.45 25.58 -1.32
N GLU A 307 -0.19 26.62 -0.53
CA GLU A 307 1.04 26.72 0.27
C GLU A 307 1.11 25.73 1.44
N VAL A 308 0.00 25.15 1.89
CA VAL A 308 0.00 24.06 2.88
C VAL A 308 0.32 22.72 2.20
N ILE A 309 -0.25 22.50 1.01
CA ILE A 309 -0.16 21.22 0.27
C ILE A 309 1.13 21.10 -0.54
N ASN A 310 1.73 22.20 -0.97
CA ASN A 310 3.00 22.19 -1.71
C ASN A 310 4.23 22.41 -0.82
N ASN A 311 4.06 22.61 0.49
CA ASN A 311 5.17 22.86 1.42
C ASN A 311 5.76 21.57 1.99
N VAL A 312 6.67 20.97 1.22
CA VAL A 312 7.43 19.77 1.58
C VAL A 312 8.34 19.93 2.81
N ASP A 313 8.67 21.16 3.21
CA ASP A 313 9.49 21.42 4.39
C ASP A 313 8.68 21.35 5.70
N GLY A 314 7.35 21.19 5.62
CA GLY A 314 6.48 21.03 6.79
C GLY A 314 6.34 22.29 7.65
N ASN A 315 6.65 23.46 7.10
CA ASN A 315 6.65 24.72 7.85
C ASN A 315 5.32 25.50 7.82
N THR A 316 4.37 25.06 6.99
CA THR A 316 3.02 25.64 6.89
C THR A 316 2.02 24.50 7.08
N CYS A 317 1.27 24.54 8.17
CA CYS A 317 0.40 23.43 8.60
C CYS A 317 -0.98 23.97 8.95
N LEU A 318 -2.00 23.13 8.78
CA LEU A 318 -3.34 23.44 9.27
C LEU A 318 -3.37 23.40 10.80
N ALA A 319 -4.24 24.22 11.38
CA ALA A 319 -4.48 24.19 12.82
C ALA A 319 -5.98 24.29 13.11
N PHE A 320 -6.50 23.34 13.89
CA PHE A 320 -7.89 23.30 14.37
C PHE A 320 -7.91 23.17 15.89
N TYR A 321 -8.54 24.13 16.56
CA TYR A 321 -8.67 24.15 18.01
C TYR A 321 -10.12 23.92 18.42
N HIS A 322 -10.34 22.99 19.34
CA HIS A 322 -11.64 22.79 19.95
C HIS A 322 -11.96 23.95 20.91
N SER A 323 -13.20 24.47 20.85
CA SER A 323 -13.65 25.46 21.82
C SER A 323 -13.88 24.85 23.21
N ARG A 324 -13.14 25.40 24.17
CA ARG A 324 -13.17 25.10 25.61
C ARG A 324 -12.85 26.38 26.40
N PRO A 325 -13.08 26.41 27.73
CA PRO A 325 -12.83 27.62 28.54
C PRO A 325 -11.45 28.24 28.33
N ALA A 326 -10.42 27.42 28.15
CA ALA A 326 -9.05 27.89 27.92
C ALA A 326 -8.81 28.52 26.53
N THR A 327 -9.50 28.09 25.46
CA THR A 327 -9.30 28.60 24.09
C THR A 327 -10.28 29.70 23.72
N ALA A 328 -11.49 29.70 24.27
CA ALA A 328 -12.51 30.69 23.90
C ALA A 328 -12.25 32.08 24.49
N GLY A 329 -11.54 32.18 25.63
CA GLY A 329 -11.17 33.45 26.27
C GLY A 329 -12.32 34.47 26.35
N SER A 330 -12.08 35.71 25.91
CA SER A 330 -13.09 36.76 25.76
C SER A 330 -13.79 36.76 24.40
N VAL A 331 -13.42 35.84 23.50
CA VAL A 331 -13.90 35.78 22.10
C VAL A 331 -15.31 35.24 22.05
N THR A 332 -15.64 34.23 22.86
CA THR A 332 -16.99 33.68 22.92
C THR A 332 -17.30 32.89 24.20
N GLU A 333 -18.58 32.90 24.59
CA GLU A 333 -19.12 32.13 25.72
C GLU A 333 -19.58 30.70 25.33
N GLN A 334 -19.50 30.31 24.05
CA GLN A 334 -19.99 28.98 23.61
C GLN A 334 -18.84 27.98 23.41
N TYR A 335 -19.03 26.79 23.95
CA TYR A 335 -18.07 25.68 23.99
C TYR A 335 -18.62 24.44 23.29
N THR A 336 -17.74 23.49 23.03
CA THR A 336 -18.17 22.15 22.62
C THR A 336 -18.95 21.48 23.75
N VAL A 337 -20.18 21.03 23.44
CA VAL A 337 -21.08 20.34 24.38
C VAL A 337 -21.49 19.00 23.79
N VAL A 338 -21.27 17.94 24.55
CA VAL A 338 -21.74 16.59 24.23
C VAL A 338 -22.59 16.10 25.40
N SER A 339 -23.69 15.43 25.10
CA SER A 339 -24.56 14.81 26.09
C SER A 339 -24.58 13.29 25.98
N GLU A 340 -24.91 12.63 27.07
CA GLU A 340 -25.24 11.21 27.16
C GLU A 340 -26.76 11.03 27.04
N ASN A 341 -27.20 10.02 26.31
CA ASN A 341 -28.56 9.50 26.40
C ASN A 341 -28.62 8.44 27.51
N ASP A 342 -28.85 8.87 28.74
CA ASP A 342 -28.75 8.04 29.95
C ASP A 342 -29.95 7.10 30.11
N VAL A 343 -31.15 7.60 29.82
CA VAL A 343 -32.41 6.87 29.88
C VAL A 343 -33.34 7.27 28.73
N PRO A 344 -34.32 6.42 28.34
CA PRO A 344 -35.21 6.70 27.23
C PRO A 344 -35.84 8.11 27.26
N ASN A 345 -35.59 8.89 26.21
CA ASN A 345 -36.05 10.27 26.00
C ASN A 345 -35.44 11.33 26.92
N ASN A 346 -34.29 11.05 27.53
CA ASN A 346 -33.55 12.01 28.34
C ASN A 346 -32.10 12.10 27.83
N THR A 347 -31.55 13.30 27.83
CA THR A 347 -30.11 13.51 27.62
C THR A 347 -29.55 14.37 28.74
N VAL A 348 -28.34 14.05 29.20
CA VAL A 348 -27.64 14.75 30.28
C VAL A 348 -26.26 15.18 29.76
N SER A 349 -25.81 16.39 30.05
CA SER A 349 -24.46 16.82 29.63
C SER A 349 -23.37 15.90 30.18
N ALA A 350 -22.40 15.61 29.31
CA ALA A 350 -21.19 14.88 29.63
C ALA A 350 -19.98 15.84 29.66
N ALA A 351 -19.02 15.59 30.55
CA ALA A 351 -17.87 16.47 30.78
C ALA A 351 -16.75 16.22 29.75
N GLY A 352 -16.23 17.28 29.13
CA GLY A 352 -15.05 17.19 28.25
C GLY A 352 -13.76 17.23 29.06
N LEU A 353 -12.91 16.21 28.92
CA LEU A 353 -11.68 16.08 29.70
C LEU A 353 -10.43 16.47 28.88
N ASN A 354 -10.16 15.75 27.80
CA ASN A 354 -9.01 16.01 26.93
C ASN A 354 -9.47 16.48 25.54
N TYR A 355 -8.82 17.53 25.05
CA TYR A 355 -9.03 18.11 23.73
C TYR A 355 -7.72 18.03 22.97
N ASP A 356 -7.67 17.12 22.00
CA ASP A 356 -6.51 16.93 21.13
C ASP A 356 -6.69 17.82 19.89
N ASP A 357 -6.16 19.03 19.99
CA ASP A 357 -6.22 20.04 18.92
C ASP A 357 -5.27 19.66 17.78
N LEU A 358 -5.66 19.94 16.54
CA LEU A 358 -4.78 19.76 15.38
C LEU A 358 -3.79 20.92 15.32
N THR A 359 -2.49 20.63 15.39
CA THR A 359 -1.39 21.60 15.36
C THR A 359 -0.23 21.10 14.49
N ALA A 360 0.79 21.92 14.26
CA ALA A 360 2.00 21.48 13.54
C ALA A 360 2.73 20.28 14.20
N ALA A 361 2.47 19.99 15.48
CA ALA A 361 3.04 18.82 16.16
C ALA A 361 2.51 17.48 15.62
N ASP A 362 1.37 17.48 14.92
CA ASP A 362 0.73 16.28 14.35
C ASP A 362 1.38 15.81 13.03
N GLY A 363 2.47 16.47 12.61
CA GLY A 363 3.25 16.08 11.43
C GLY A 363 2.38 16.06 10.18
N ASN A 364 2.36 14.96 9.44
CA ASN A 364 1.58 14.81 8.20
C ASN A 364 0.06 14.96 8.41
N GLY A 365 -0.43 14.82 9.64
CA GLY A 365 -1.83 15.08 9.98
C GLY A 365 -2.23 16.54 9.80
N ALA A 366 -1.31 17.49 10.03
CA ALA A 366 -1.56 18.93 9.92
C ALA A 366 -0.76 19.57 8.76
N CYS A 367 0.47 19.11 8.55
CA CYS A 367 1.43 19.58 7.56
C CYS A 367 1.32 18.71 6.30
N LEU A 368 0.30 18.99 5.48
CA LEU A 368 -0.10 18.12 4.37
C LEU A 368 0.93 18.02 3.22
N GLY A 369 1.93 18.89 3.20
CA GLY A 369 2.95 18.92 2.15
C GLY A 369 3.67 17.59 1.93
N ALA A 370 4.00 16.87 3.01
CA ALA A 370 4.61 15.56 2.92
C ALA A 370 3.62 14.45 2.49
N ALA A 371 2.33 14.61 2.79
CA ALA A 371 1.28 13.68 2.38
C ALA A 371 0.97 13.78 0.86
N CYS A 372 1.35 14.88 0.23
CA CYS A 372 1.12 15.16 -1.19
C CYS A 372 2.36 14.99 -2.09
N VAL A 373 3.46 14.44 -1.57
CA VAL A 373 4.64 14.13 -2.40
C VAL A 373 4.41 12.81 -3.12
N GLN A 374 4.30 12.85 -4.45
CA GLN A 374 4.34 11.62 -5.24
C GLN A 374 5.67 10.92 -4.98
N SER A 375 5.62 9.59 -4.89
CA SER A 375 6.81 8.77 -4.75
C SER A 375 6.91 7.73 -5.84
N TRP A 376 8.13 7.30 -6.12
CA TRP A 376 8.44 6.32 -7.15
C TRP A 376 9.36 5.24 -6.64
N ASP A 377 9.15 4.04 -7.16
CA ASP A 377 10.12 2.96 -7.17
C ASP A 377 10.84 2.97 -8.52
N ILE A 378 12.13 2.67 -8.51
CA ILE A 378 12.97 2.62 -9.72
C ILE A 378 13.70 1.29 -9.82
N GLN A 379 13.84 0.78 -11.04
CA GLN A 379 14.63 -0.42 -11.31
C GLN A 379 15.27 -0.40 -12.70
N LEU A 380 16.25 -1.28 -12.88
CA LEU A 380 16.80 -1.64 -14.17
C LEU A 380 16.50 -3.12 -14.45
N THR A 381 15.98 -3.41 -15.64
CA THR A 381 15.72 -4.78 -16.10
C THR A 381 16.53 -5.05 -17.37
N GLN A 382 17.29 -6.14 -17.40
CA GLN A 382 18.05 -6.54 -18.58
C GLN A 382 17.11 -6.75 -19.77
N SER A 383 17.31 -5.99 -20.86
CA SER A 383 16.49 -6.07 -22.07
C SER A 383 17.16 -6.87 -23.19
N LEU A 384 18.49 -6.79 -23.30
CA LEU A 384 19.25 -7.43 -24.36
C LEU A 384 20.68 -7.73 -23.90
N VAL A 385 21.20 -8.90 -24.30
CA VAL A 385 22.63 -9.21 -24.22
C VAL A 385 23.09 -9.67 -25.59
N ASN A 386 24.16 -9.07 -26.10
CA ASN A 386 24.84 -9.46 -27.32
C ASN A 386 26.27 -9.89 -26.96
N CYS A 387 26.46 -11.20 -26.93
CA CYS A 387 27.71 -11.84 -26.53
C CYS A 387 28.85 -11.57 -27.54
N ALA A 388 28.52 -11.42 -28.83
CA ALA A 388 29.51 -11.19 -29.89
C ALA A 388 30.11 -9.78 -29.81
N ASP A 389 29.25 -8.77 -29.64
CA ASP A 389 29.65 -7.37 -29.53
C ASP A 389 30.06 -6.97 -28.11
N LYS A 390 29.84 -7.87 -27.14
CA LYS A 390 30.04 -7.65 -25.69
C LYS A 390 29.27 -6.42 -25.22
N THR A 391 27.99 -6.38 -25.58
CA THR A 391 27.09 -5.32 -25.19
C THR A 391 25.89 -5.87 -24.44
N ALA A 392 25.44 -5.12 -23.44
CA ALA A 392 24.22 -5.41 -22.70
C ALA A 392 23.39 -4.13 -22.63
N CYS A 393 22.07 -4.26 -22.69
CA CYS A 393 21.14 -3.14 -22.53
C CYS A 393 20.18 -3.42 -21.38
N TYR A 394 19.85 -2.37 -20.65
CA TYR A 394 18.96 -2.37 -19.50
C TYR A 394 17.87 -1.34 -19.72
N THR A 395 16.63 -1.75 -19.51
CA THR A 395 15.49 -0.82 -19.46
C THR A 395 15.42 -0.22 -18.07
N LEU A 396 15.48 1.10 -17.99
CA LEU A 396 15.20 1.87 -16.79
C LEU A 396 13.69 2.05 -16.66
N GLU A 397 13.15 1.67 -15.51
CA GLU A 397 11.71 1.65 -15.29
C GLU A 397 11.31 2.34 -13.98
N LEU A 398 10.13 2.95 -13.99
CA LEU A 398 9.52 3.61 -12.82
C LEU A 398 8.14 3.03 -12.51
N GLN A 399 7.82 2.93 -11.22
CA GLN A 399 6.49 2.59 -10.72
C GLN A 399 6.06 3.61 -9.67
N SER A 400 4.76 3.87 -9.55
CA SER A 400 4.25 4.78 -8.52
C SER A 400 4.22 4.07 -7.17
N ALA A 401 4.89 4.66 -6.18
CA ALA A 401 4.91 4.20 -4.80
C ALA A 401 3.93 4.96 -3.89
N SER A 402 3.32 6.04 -4.39
CA SER A 402 2.34 6.85 -3.65
C SER A 402 0.93 6.29 -3.65
N GLY A 403 0.70 5.14 -4.29
CA GLY A 403 -0.63 4.51 -4.36
C GLY A 403 -1.61 5.18 -5.34
N MET A 404 -1.15 6.17 -6.11
CA MET A 404 -1.91 6.81 -7.20
C MET A 404 -1.07 6.90 -8.47
N ASP A 405 -1.71 6.82 -9.63
CA ASP A 405 -1.03 7.05 -10.90
C ASP A 405 -0.80 8.56 -11.09
N TRP A 406 0.35 8.96 -11.64
CA TRP A 406 0.68 10.37 -11.82
C TRP A 406 1.47 10.65 -13.10
N ALA A 407 1.44 11.89 -13.56
CA ALA A 407 2.02 12.33 -14.83
C ALA A 407 3.52 12.63 -14.69
N LEU A 408 4.38 11.92 -15.42
CA LEU A 408 5.82 12.08 -15.40
C LEU A 408 6.26 13.45 -15.97
N GLY A 409 7.06 14.18 -15.22
CA GLY A 409 7.67 15.45 -15.60
C GLY A 409 9.12 15.33 -16.07
N ASP A 410 9.93 16.31 -15.69
CA ASP A 410 11.38 16.33 -15.95
C ASP A 410 12.09 15.30 -15.06
N GLN A 411 13.13 14.68 -15.63
CA GLN A 411 13.89 13.61 -14.99
C GLN A 411 15.39 13.88 -15.12
N ASN A 412 16.13 13.68 -14.02
CA ASN A 412 17.58 13.65 -13.98
C ASN A 412 18.02 12.39 -13.25
N TYR A 413 18.76 11.52 -13.91
CA TYR A 413 19.23 10.26 -13.35
C TYR A 413 20.74 10.30 -13.12
N ARG A 414 21.17 9.63 -12.04
CA ARG A 414 22.59 9.37 -11.80
C ARG A 414 22.79 7.92 -11.36
N PHE A 415 23.75 7.25 -11.98
CA PHE A 415 24.16 5.89 -11.69
C PHE A 415 25.65 5.80 -11.40
N PHE A 416 26.01 4.84 -10.54
CA PHE A 416 27.37 4.38 -10.34
C PHE A 416 27.54 3.00 -10.95
N PHE A 417 28.71 2.75 -11.51
CA PHE A 417 29.06 1.47 -12.11
C PHE A 417 30.55 1.15 -11.95
N ASP A 418 30.92 -0.10 -12.13
CA ASP A 418 32.33 -0.49 -12.22
C ASP A 418 32.88 -0.17 -13.62
N ALA A 419 33.79 0.80 -13.68
CA ALA A 419 34.40 1.25 -14.91
C ALA A 419 35.57 0.35 -15.39
N ASP A 420 36.00 -0.64 -14.59
CA ASP A 420 36.96 -1.64 -15.04
C ASP A 420 36.34 -2.67 -15.97
N ILE A 421 35.08 -3.03 -15.71
CA ILE A 421 34.40 -4.11 -16.43
C ILE A 421 33.41 -3.61 -17.48
N MET A 422 32.91 -2.37 -17.36
CA MET A 422 31.97 -1.83 -18.35
C MET A 422 32.13 -0.34 -18.65
N THR A 423 31.57 0.06 -19.79
CA THR A 423 31.46 1.46 -20.23
C THR A 423 30.09 1.68 -20.84
N VAL A 424 29.39 2.74 -20.40
CA VAL A 424 28.10 3.12 -20.99
C VAL A 424 28.31 3.63 -22.41
N THR A 425 27.65 2.99 -23.38
CA THR A 425 27.78 3.28 -24.82
C THR A 425 26.68 4.22 -25.30
N SER A 426 25.45 4.07 -24.78
CA SER A 426 24.33 4.92 -25.15
C SER A 426 23.24 4.95 -24.08
N VAL A 427 22.48 6.04 -24.06
CA VAL A 427 21.21 6.16 -23.33
C VAL A 427 20.15 6.67 -24.32
N THR A 428 19.04 5.95 -24.43
CA THR A 428 17.94 6.28 -25.33
C THR A 428 16.66 6.48 -24.54
N SER A 429 15.92 7.57 -24.79
CA SER A 429 14.59 7.77 -24.18
C SER A 429 13.58 6.82 -24.83
N LEU A 430 12.78 6.13 -24.01
CA LEU A 430 11.67 5.28 -24.46
C LEU A 430 10.33 6.05 -24.48
N LEU A 431 10.33 7.29 -24.01
CA LEU A 431 9.15 8.14 -23.90
C LEU A 431 8.74 8.74 -25.24
N ASP A 432 7.46 9.09 -25.37
CA ASP A 432 6.92 9.69 -26.61
C ASP A 432 7.64 11.02 -26.93
N GLY A 433 8.33 11.04 -28.06
CA GLY A 433 9.06 12.20 -28.56
C GLY A 433 8.19 13.43 -28.87
N ALA A 434 6.85 13.28 -28.89
CA ALA A 434 5.92 14.41 -28.96
C ALA A 434 5.91 15.25 -27.67
N TYR A 435 6.18 14.62 -26.52
CA TYR A 435 6.07 15.24 -25.18
C TYR A 435 7.41 15.30 -24.43
N TYR A 436 8.38 14.47 -24.81
CA TYR A 436 9.69 14.39 -24.16
C TYR A 436 10.82 14.57 -25.18
N GLY A 437 11.91 15.19 -24.73
CA GLY A 437 13.15 15.26 -25.50
C GLY A 437 13.87 13.91 -25.55
N ALA A 438 14.91 13.83 -26.38
CA ALA A 438 15.88 12.73 -26.30
C ALA A 438 16.60 12.74 -24.94
N ALA A 439 17.10 11.59 -24.52
CA ALA A 439 17.98 11.50 -23.36
C ALA A 439 19.30 12.23 -23.66
N ASN A 440 19.66 13.19 -22.80
CA ASN A 440 20.90 13.93 -22.91
C ASN A 440 21.87 13.42 -21.85
N ILE A 441 22.98 12.82 -22.29
CA ILE A 441 24.06 12.40 -21.39
C ILE A 441 24.84 13.66 -20.98
N ASP A 442 24.72 14.03 -19.72
CA ASP A 442 25.40 15.17 -19.11
C ASP A 442 26.82 14.78 -18.67
N GLN A 443 26.99 13.56 -18.17
CA GLN A 443 28.27 13.02 -17.73
C GLN A 443 28.34 11.50 -17.98
N ASN A 444 29.47 11.03 -18.51
CA ASN A 444 29.82 9.62 -18.58
C ASN A 444 31.34 9.52 -18.35
N LEU A 445 31.75 9.34 -17.10
CA LEU A 445 33.15 9.48 -16.67
C LEU A 445 33.58 8.29 -15.80
N ALA A 446 34.79 7.82 -16.03
CA ALA A 446 35.48 6.86 -15.15
C ALA A 446 36.53 7.60 -14.30
N VAL A 447 36.56 7.34 -12.99
CA VAL A 447 37.48 7.98 -12.05
C VAL A 447 38.27 6.92 -11.30
N SER A 448 39.59 6.88 -11.51
CA SER A 448 40.48 5.90 -10.87
C SER A 448 40.94 6.33 -9.48
N GLY A 449 40.89 5.44 -8.49
CA GLY A 449 41.57 5.60 -7.19
C GLY A 449 40.81 6.43 -6.15
N GLN A 450 39.49 6.24 -6.02
CA GLN A 450 38.63 6.86 -5.01
C GLN A 450 38.12 5.85 -3.95
N GLY A 451 38.89 4.79 -3.65
CA GLY A 451 38.52 3.81 -2.62
C GLY A 451 38.25 4.48 -1.26
N GLN A 452 37.06 4.23 -0.69
CA GLN A 452 36.71 4.57 0.69
C GLN A 452 36.99 3.36 1.59
N GLU A 453 36.92 3.59 2.90
CA GLU A 453 37.19 2.55 3.89
C GLU A 453 36.15 1.42 3.81
N ALA A 454 36.55 0.21 4.23
CA ALA A 454 35.70 -0.96 4.34
C ALA A 454 34.28 -0.60 4.84
N PHE A 455 33.25 -1.22 4.27
CA PHE A 455 31.81 -1.06 4.60
C PHE A 455 31.03 0.06 3.88
N SER A 456 31.50 0.59 2.74
CA SER A 456 30.68 1.42 1.84
C SER A 456 29.67 0.57 1.05
N PRO A 457 28.47 1.05 0.69
CA PRO A 457 27.57 0.37 -0.25
C PRO A 457 28.13 0.22 -1.68
N LEU A 458 29.29 0.82 -1.96
CA LEU A 458 30.00 0.76 -3.25
C LEU A 458 31.38 0.09 -3.12
N ASP A 459 31.66 -0.60 -2.00
CA ASP A 459 32.97 -1.24 -1.67
C ASP A 459 33.38 -2.30 -2.71
N ASP A 460 32.41 -2.82 -3.44
CA ASP A 460 32.54 -3.79 -4.52
C ASP A 460 32.89 -3.18 -5.89
N ILE A 461 32.86 -1.84 -6.04
CA ILE A 461 33.18 -1.13 -7.30
C ILE A 461 34.13 0.08 -7.11
N ASP A 462 34.80 0.19 -5.96
CA ASP A 462 35.45 1.42 -5.51
C ASP A 462 36.86 1.69 -6.07
N ASP A 463 37.51 0.67 -6.65
CA ASP A 463 38.83 0.77 -7.25
C ASP A 463 38.82 1.67 -8.51
N ASN A 464 37.79 1.53 -9.37
CA ASN A 464 37.55 2.37 -10.56
C ASN A 464 36.06 2.68 -10.76
N LEU A 465 35.60 3.73 -10.08
CA LEU A 465 34.20 4.14 -10.08
C LEU A 465 33.81 4.90 -11.37
N GLY A 466 32.75 4.43 -12.02
CA GLY A 466 32.07 5.07 -13.15
C GLY A 466 30.87 5.91 -12.72
N PHE A 467 30.63 7.01 -13.42
CA PHE A 467 29.50 7.93 -13.23
C PHE A 467 28.74 8.09 -14.55
N LEU A 468 27.44 7.82 -14.53
CA LEU A 468 26.52 8.15 -15.61
C LEU A 468 25.48 9.16 -15.11
N ASP A 469 25.46 10.35 -15.71
CA ASP A 469 24.42 11.36 -15.52
C ASP A 469 23.71 11.61 -16.83
N PHE A 470 22.39 11.55 -16.83
CA PHE A 470 21.60 11.96 -17.98
C PHE A 470 20.25 12.52 -17.56
N SER A 471 19.69 13.33 -18.46
CA SER A 471 18.41 13.99 -18.26
C SER A 471 17.45 13.72 -19.40
N ILE A 472 16.16 13.62 -19.06
CA ILE A 472 15.04 13.59 -20.02
C ILE A 472 14.10 14.73 -19.63
N VAL A 473 13.99 15.72 -20.52
CA VAL A 473 13.22 16.94 -20.27
C VAL A 473 11.87 16.83 -20.98
N GLN A 474 10.79 17.17 -20.27
CA GLN A 474 9.46 17.25 -20.86
C GLN A 474 9.33 18.55 -21.65
N THR A 475 9.08 18.43 -22.96
CA THR A 475 9.02 19.55 -23.89
C THR A 475 7.64 20.22 -23.91
N ASP A 476 6.58 19.47 -23.61
CA ASP A 476 5.21 20.00 -23.46
C ASP A 476 4.64 19.66 -22.07
N LYS A 477 4.52 20.70 -21.24
CA LYS A 477 3.97 20.63 -19.87
C LYS A 477 2.52 21.10 -19.79
N SER A 478 1.86 21.34 -20.92
CA SER A 478 0.54 21.97 -20.95
C SER A 478 -0.60 21.00 -20.61
N ASN A 479 -0.38 19.69 -20.79
CA ASN A 479 -1.41 18.66 -20.61
C ASN A 479 -0.87 17.44 -19.85
N PRO A 480 -1.04 17.38 -18.51
CA PRO A 480 -0.64 16.24 -17.68
C PRO A 480 -1.25 14.91 -18.12
N ALA A 481 -2.50 14.91 -18.59
CA ALA A 481 -3.19 13.70 -19.03
C ALA A 481 -2.59 13.09 -20.32
N ALA A 482 -1.81 13.85 -21.08
CA ALA A 482 -1.10 13.36 -22.25
C ALA A 482 0.37 13.03 -21.98
N ALA A 483 0.89 13.40 -20.81
CA ALA A 483 2.23 13.00 -20.37
C ALA A 483 2.27 11.48 -20.08
N GLN A 484 3.47 10.91 -20.06
CA GLN A 484 3.66 9.52 -19.65
C GLN A 484 3.13 9.36 -18.22
N GLN A 485 2.25 8.40 -18.00
CA GLN A 485 1.77 8.09 -16.65
C GLN A 485 2.70 7.08 -15.99
N ILE A 486 3.04 7.32 -14.73
CA ILE A 486 3.68 6.36 -13.84
C ILE A 486 2.58 5.64 -13.08
N LEU A 487 2.52 4.32 -13.23
CA LEU A 487 1.40 3.52 -12.79
C LEU A 487 1.68 2.85 -11.44
N THR A 488 0.63 2.64 -10.66
CA THR A 488 0.64 1.83 -9.44
C THR A 488 0.68 0.33 -9.75
N SER A 489 0.09 -0.09 -10.88
CA SER A 489 -0.07 -1.49 -11.26
C SER A 489 1.16 -2.14 -11.88
N GLY A 490 2.24 -1.39 -12.14
CA GLY A 490 3.47 -1.95 -12.70
C GLY A 490 4.47 -0.90 -13.17
N PHE A 491 5.64 -1.39 -13.53
CA PHE A 491 6.77 -0.60 -14.01
C PHE A 491 6.55 -0.06 -15.43
N THR A 492 6.97 1.18 -15.64
CA THR A 492 6.91 1.91 -16.91
C THR A 492 8.33 2.20 -17.39
N GLY A 493 8.71 1.68 -18.56
CA GLY A 493 10.02 1.95 -19.16
C GLY A 493 10.16 3.40 -19.60
N VAL A 494 11.23 4.06 -19.14
CA VAL A 494 11.51 5.49 -19.41
C VAL A 494 12.76 5.70 -20.25
N ALA A 495 13.77 4.84 -20.12
CA ALA A 495 15.00 4.90 -20.90
C ALA A 495 15.59 3.50 -21.10
N GLU A 496 16.42 3.35 -22.13
CA GLU A 496 17.28 2.19 -22.32
C GLU A 496 18.74 2.63 -22.21
N ILE A 497 19.50 1.95 -21.35
CA ILE A 497 20.92 2.17 -21.10
C ILE A 497 21.67 0.98 -21.66
N CYS A 498 22.54 1.20 -22.64
CA CYS A 498 23.41 0.16 -23.16
C CYS A 498 24.85 0.37 -22.72
N VAL A 499 25.53 -0.74 -22.46
CA VAL A 499 26.94 -0.80 -22.08
C VAL A 499 27.71 -1.71 -23.02
N SER A 500 29.00 -1.44 -23.15
CA SER A 500 29.98 -2.43 -23.59
C SER A 500 30.73 -2.95 -22.38
N PHE A 501 30.98 -4.26 -22.32
CA PHE A 501 31.66 -4.90 -21.20
C PHE A 501 32.91 -5.66 -21.63
N VAL A 502 33.78 -5.96 -20.67
CA VAL A 502 35.01 -6.73 -20.89
C VAL A 502 34.72 -8.24 -20.98
N PRO A 503 35.52 -9.02 -21.74
CA PRO A 503 35.27 -10.46 -21.93
C PRO A 503 35.11 -11.26 -20.63
N GLU A 504 35.80 -10.84 -19.56
CA GLU A 504 35.84 -11.50 -18.27
C GLU A 504 34.44 -11.67 -17.67
N VAL A 505 33.50 -10.77 -17.98
CA VAL A 505 32.09 -10.80 -17.54
C VAL A 505 31.34 -12.05 -18.02
N LEU A 506 31.76 -12.64 -19.15
CA LEU A 506 31.13 -13.85 -19.70
C LEU A 506 31.75 -15.15 -19.17
N THR A 507 32.92 -15.06 -18.52
CA THR A 507 33.76 -16.24 -18.21
C THR A 507 33.95 -16.47 -16.71
N ASP A 508 33.38 -15.60 -15.88
CA ASP A 508 33.62 -15.62 -14.44
C ASP A 508 32.60 -16.47 -13.66
N GLU A 509 32.88 -17.77 -13.55
CA GLU A 509 32.13 -18.71 -12.70
C GLU A 509 32.20 -18.38 -11.19
N THR A 510 33.06 -17.44 -10.77
CA THR A 510 33.25 -17.07 -9.36
C THR A 510 32.42 -15.86 -8.92
N GLY A 511 31.72 -15.20 -9.84
CA GLY A 511 30.81 -14.09 -9.56
C GLY A 511 31.50 -12.77 -9.19
N THR A 512 32.77 -12.59 -9.53
CA THR A 512 33.56 -11.39 -9.19
C THR A 512 33.59 -10.31 -10.28
N ASN A 513 33.29 -10.66 -11.52
CA ASN A 513 33.28 -9.75 -12.67
C ASN A 513 31.87 -9.68 -13.26
N CYS A 514 30.89 -9.27 -12.46
CA CYS A 514 29.50 -9.19 -12.88
C CYS A 514 29.06 -7.73 -13.01
N LEU A 515 28.12 -7.45 -13.90
CA LEU A 515 27.70 -6.07 -14.14
C LEU A 515 26.91 -5.55 -12.94
N THR A 516 27.28 -4.35 -12.49
CA THR A 516 26.67 -3.71 -11.33
C THR A 516 26.32 -2.26 -11.63
N PHE A 517 25.06 -1.89 -11.38
CA PHE A 517 24.54 -0.52 -11.46
C PHE A 517 23.90 -0.13 -10.13
N TYR A 518 24.48 0.85 -9.45
CA TYR A 518 23.89 1.47 -8.27
C TYR A 518 23.19 2.77 -8.62
N HIS A 519 21.93 2.90 -8.20
CA HIS A 519 21.22 4.17 -8.26
C HIS A 519 21.81 5.17 -7.26
N SER A 520 21.99 6.42 -7.68
CA SER A 520 22.39 7.48 -6.76
C SER A 520 21.25 7.90 -5.84
N ARG A 521 21.48 7.72 -4.53
CA ARG A 521 20.61 8.09 -3.41
C ARG A 521 21.44 8.62 -2.24
N PRO A 522 20.84 9.32 -1.25
CA PRO A 522 21.58 9.86 -0.10
C PRO A 522 22.49 8.86 0.60
N ALA A 523 22.06 7.59 0.69
CA ALA A 523 22.82 6.51 1.32
C ALA A 523 24.05 6.04 0.50
N THR A 524 24.02 6.12 -0.83
CA THR A 524 25.11 5.67 -1.72
C THR A 524 26.05 6.80 -2.11
N ALA A 525 25.54 8.03 -2.28
CA ALA A 525 26.32 9.16 -2.79
C ALA A 525 27.02 10.01 -1.71
N GLY A 526 26.65 9.87 -0.43
CA GLY A 526 26.92 10.84 0.65
C GLY A 526 28.38 11.24 0.90
N ALA A 527 29.36 10.50 0.38
CA ALA A 527 30.80 10.84 0.43
C ALA A 527 31.39 11.35 -0.91
N PHE A 528 30.72 11.11 -2.05
CA PHE A 528 31.25 11.36 -3.39
C PHE A 528 30.59 12.56 -4.09
N THR A 529 29.28 12.77 -3.88
CA THR A 529 28.53 13.84 -4.57
C THR A 529 27.26 14.23 -3.82
N GLY A 530 26.82 15.48 -3.99
CA GLY A 530 25.53 15.98 -3.49
C GLY A 530 24.38 15.89 -4.51
N GLN A 531 24.61 15.26 -5.67
CA GLN A 531 23.59 15.10 -6.71
C GLN A 531 23.05 13.67 -6.74
N TYR A 532 21.73 13.57 -6.81
CA TYR A 532 20.97 12.32 -6.77
C TYR A 532 20.03 12.22 -7.97
N THR A 533 19.39 11.07 -8.13
CA THR A 533 18.26 10.95 -9.06
C THR A 533 17.13 11.86 -8.60
N VAL A 534 16.66 12.74 -9.50
CA VAL A 534 15.57 13.70 -9.27
C VAL A 534 14.53 13.54 -10.36
N ILE A 535 13.29 13.28 -9.95
CA ILE A 535 12.15 13.11 -10.85
C ILE A 535 11.07 14.09 -10.40
N SER A 536 10.31 14.62 -11.34
CA SER A 536 9.19 15.52 -11.07
C SER A 536 7.88 15.00 -11.64
N GLU A 537 6.77 15.41 -11.03
CA GLU A 537 5.41 15.23 -11.53
C GLU A 537 5.02 16.47 -12.36
N ASN A 538 4.29 16.28 -13.46
CA ASN A 538 3.67 17.34 -14.24
C ASN A 538 2.25 17.64 -13.74
N ASN A 539 2.06 18.81 -13.13
CA ASN A 539 0.79 19.22 -12.48
C ASN A 539 -0.02 20.27 -13.24
N GLY A 540 0.28 20.48 -14.52
CA GLY A 540 -0.45 21.42 -15.37
C GLY A 540 0.46 22.49 -15.95
N PRO A 541 -0.11 23.49 -16.65
CA PRO A 541 0.62 24.25 -17.65
C PRO A 541 1.87 24.95 -17.09
N ASN A 542 3.01 24.31 -17.34
CA ASN A 542 4.35 24.71 -16.91
C ASN A 542 4.60 24.64 -15.39
N SER A 543 3.89 23.77 -14.67
CA SER A 543 4.14 23.47 -13.27
C SER A 543 4.61 22.02 -13.13
N THR A 544 5.75 21.85 -12.47
CA THR A 544 6.24 20.53 -12.06
C THR A 544 6.57 20.54 -10.57
N ASN A 545 6.17 19.50 -9.86
CA ASN A 545 6.49 19.31 -8.44
C ASN A 545 7.57 18.24 -8.28
N LEU A 546 8.49 18.44 -7.34
CA LEU A 546 9.49 17.42 -7.04
C LEU A 546 8.82 16.22 -6.36
N THR A 547 9.26 15.03 -6.74
CA THR A 547 8.81 13.76 -6.19
C THR A 547 9.89 13.15 -5.30
N SER A 548 9.58 12.08 -4.58
CA SER A 548 10.53 11.38 -3.70
C SER A 548 10.78 9.94 -4.15
N GLY A 549 12.01 9.45 -4.00
CA GLY A 549 12.32 8.04 -4.24
C GLY A 549 11.96 7.18 -3.03
N ALA A 550 11.21 6.12 -3.24
CA ALA A 550 10.83 5.14 -2.22
C ALA A 550 11.80 3.94 -2.23
N THR A 551 11.76 3.12 -3.30
CA THR A 551 12.64 1.96 -3.47
C THR A 551 13.59 2.14 -4.65
N TYR A 552 14.81 1.63 -4.49
CA TYR A 552 15.85 1.62 -5.51
C TYR A 552 16.34 0.18 -5.70
N ASN A 553 15.96 -0.44 -6.81
CA ASN A 553 16.40 -1.79 -7.15
C ASN A 553 17.68 -1.68 -7.98
N ASP A 554 18.81 -1.69 -7.29
CA ASP A 554 20.14 -1.73 -7.91
C ASP A 554 20.34 -3.05 -8.66
N VAL A 555 21.09 -3.02 -9.77
CA VAL A 555 21.59 -4.23 -10.42
C VAL A 555 22.88 -4.59 -9.69
N VAL A 556 22.90 -5.73 -9.02
CA VAL A 556 24.06 -6.23 -8.29
C VAL A 556 24.35 -7.64 -8.78
N ASP A 557 25.60 -7.89 -9.11
CA ASP A 557 26.11 -9.20 -9.55
C ASP A 557 25.35 -9.80 -10.75
N ASP A 558 25.05 -8.99 -11.77
CA ASP A 558 24.44 -9.49 -13.01
C ASP A 558 25.50 -10.18 -13.88
N CYS A 559 25.70 -11.46 -13.58
CA CYS A 559 26.64 -12.32 -14.29
C CYS A 559 25.97 -12.79 -15.59
N LEU A 560 26.54 -12.38 -16.73
CA LEU A 560 25.97 -12.65 -18.05
C LEU A 560 26.31 -14.05 -18.59
N ASP A 561 26.90 -14.91 -17.76
CA ASP A 561 27.31 -16.29 -18.10
C ASP A 561 26.10 -17.16 -18.51
N ALA A 562 24.98 -17.05 -17.79
CA ALA A 562 23.74 -17.76 -18.11
C ALA A 562 23.02 -17.21 -19.36
N ALA A 563 23.25 -15.95 -19.71
CA ALA A 563 22.67 -15.31 -20.90
C ALA A 563 23.47 -15.61 -22.18
N CYS A 564 24.75 -15.94 -22.03
CA CYS A 564 25.67 -16.30 -23.10
C CYS A 564 26.24 -17.70 -22.88
N PRO A 565 25.40 -18.75 -22.82
CA PRO A 565 25.93 -20.09 -22.61
C PRO A 565 26.82 -20.47 -23.79
N ASP A 566 27.97 -21.08 -23.50
CA ASP A 566 28.81 -21.74 -24.50
C ASP A 566 28.08 -22.89 -25.21
N CYS A 567 26.84 -23.20 -24.77
CA CYS A 567 26.02 -24.23 -25.34
C CYS A 567 24.53 -23.94 -25.55
N LEU A 568 24.06 -24.29 -26.75
CA LEU A 568 22.67 -24.19 -27.17
C LEU A 568 21.97 -25.54 -27.09
N GLU A 569 20.87 -25.61 -26.34
CA GLU A 569 19.97 -26.75 -26.28
C GLU A 569 18.80 -26.58 -27.26
N ILE A 570 18.35 -27.68 -27.88
CA ILE A 570 17.24 -27.67 -28.84
C ILE A 570 16.05 -28.39 -28.19
N ASP A 571 14.99 -27.65 -27.89
CA ASP A 571 13.71 -28.21 -27.43
C ASP A 571 12.75 -28.32 -28.60
N LEU A 572 12.52 -29.56 -29.05
CA LEU A 572 11.86 -29.85 -30.30
C LEU A 572 10.75 -30.88 -30.12
N ARG A 573 9.62 -30.63 -30.76
CA ARG A 573 8.53 -31.61 -30.92
C ARG A 573 8.17 -31.81 -32.38
N VAL A 574 8.00 -33.06 -32.81
CA VAL A 574 7.70 -33.44 -34.20
C VAL A 574 6.77 -34.66 -34.22
N TYR A 575 5.85 -34.73 -35.17
CA TYR A 575 5.12 -35.96 -35.46
C TYR A 575 5.42 -36.50 -36.87
N LEU A 576 5.39 -37.82 -36.98
CA LEU A 576 5.52 -38.58 -38.23
C LEU A 576 4.15 -39.13 -38.62
N GLU A 577 3.69 -38.82 -39.82
CA GLU A 577 2.38 -39.27 -40.30
C GLU A 577 2.24 -40.80 -40.28
N GLY A 578 3.30 -41.53 -40.68
CA GLY A 578 3.31 -42.99 -40.70
C GLY A 578 2.96 -43.60 -39.34
N SER A 579 3.63 -43.12 -38.29
CA SER A 579 3.40 -43.58 -36.91
C SER A 579 2.05 -43.15 -36.33
N LEU A 580 1.42 -42.10 -36.87
CA LEU A 580 0.10 -41.64 -36.45
C LEU A 580 -1.04 -42.37 -37.17
N ILE A 581 -0.86 -42.81 -38.41
CA ILE A 581 -1.95 -43.41 -39.22
C ILE A 581 -2.21 -44.87 -38.85
N ILE A 582 -3.38 -45.20 -38.34
CA ILE A 582 -3.78 -46.58 -38.03
C ILE A 582 -3.90 -47.35 -39.36
N PRO A 583 -2.97 -48.26 -39.70
CA PRO A 583 -2.82 -48.76 -41.08
C PRO A 583 -4.09 -49.38 -41.65
N GLN A 584 -4.85 -50.11 -40.83
CA GLN A 584 -6.04 -50.84 -41.30
C GLN A 584 -7.27 -49.95 -41.51
N THR A 585 -7.25 -48.70 -41.02
CA THR A 585 -8.41 -47.80 -41.08
C THR A 585 -8.13 -46.49 -41.80
N GLY A 586 -6.86 -46.11 -41.95
CA GLY A 586 -6.45 -44.81 -42.48
C GLY A 586 -6.76 -43.62 -41.55
N LEU A 587 -7.27 -43.88 -40.33
CA LEU A 587 -7.52 -42.83 -39.33
C LEU A 587 -6.24 -42.49 -38.58
N TYR A 588 -6.10 -41.22 -38.16
CA TYR A 588 -4.98 -40.79 -37.32
C TYR A 588 -5.28 -40.96 -35.83
N GLN A 589 -4.26 -41.30 -35.05
CA GLN A 589 -4.28 -41.30 -33.59
C GLN A 589 -3.08 -40.55 -33.03
N VAL A 590 -3.24 -39.98 -31.83
CA VAL A 590 -2.18 -39.38 -31.02
C VAL A 590 -2.23 -40.06 -29.65
N PRO A 591 -1.09 -40.49 -29.07
CA PRO A 591 0.29 -40.35 -29.54
C PRO A 591 0.64 -41.25 -30.74
N MET A 592 1.83 -41.06 -31.32
CA MET A 592 2.42 -41.94 -32.34
C MET A 592 2.53 -43.38 -31.84
N ARG A 593 2.43 -44.34 -32.76
CA ARG A 593 2.74 -45.74 -32.49
C ARG A 593 4.24 -45.94 -32.36
N THR A 594 4.62 -46.94 -31.57
CA THR A 594 6.00 -47.41 -31.42
C THR A 594 6.14 -48.84 -31.95
N ASP A 595 5.43 -49.18 -33.03
CA ASP A 595 5.30 -50.55 -33.56
C ASP A 595 6.67 -51.17 -33.89
N LEU A 596 7.56 -50.40 -34.51
CA LEU A 596 8.94 -50.82 -34.79
C LEU A 596 9.70 -51.14 -33.50
N ASN A 597 9.63 -50.29 -32.49
CA ASN A 597 10.33 -50.49 -31.22
C ASN A 597 9.73 -51.65 -30.40
N SER A 598 8.42 -51.69 -30.26
CA SER A 598 7.69 -52.73 -29.52
C SER A 598 7.84 -54.11 -30.18
N SER A 599 8.02 -54.17 -31.50
CA SER A 599 8.35 -55.38 -32.26
C SER A 599 9.84 -55.72 -32.29
N LYS A 600 10.68 -54.87 -31.69
CA LYS A 600 12.15 -54.98 -31.61
C LYS A 600 12.82 -54.92 -32.97
N LEU A 601 12.39 -53.97 -33.78
CA LEU A 601 12.83 -53.76 -35.15
C LEU A 601 13.66 -52.49 -35.33
N LEU A 602 13.78 -51.60 -34.34
CA LEU A 602 14.68 -50.45 -34.47
C LEU A 602 16.14 -50.90 -34.67
N PRO A 603 17.00 -50.06 -35.27
CA PRO A 603 18.41 -50.37 -35.49
C PRO A 603 19.10 -50.89 -34.22
N GLY A 604 19.75 -52.05 -34.30
CA GLY A 604 20.45 -52.69 -33.18
C GLY A 604 19.57 -53.62 -32.32
N GLN A 605 18.24 -53.64 -32.48
CA GLN A 605 17.36 -54.50 -31.69
C GLN A 605 17.36 -55.97 -32.16
N TYR A 606 16.94 -56.86 -31.24
CA TYR A 606 16.86 -58.30 -31.47
C TYR A 606 15.46 -58.85 -31.17
N SER A 607 14.83 -59.48 -32.16
CA SER A 607 13.46 -59.99 -32.09
C SER A 607 13.44 -61.52 -32.18
N GLU A 608 13.18 -62.20 -31.05
CA GLU A 608 13.04 -63.67 -31.01
C GLU A 608 11.66 -64.13 -31.51
N ASN A 609 11.63 -65.18 -32.34
CA ASN A 609 10.39 -65.83 -32.72
C ASN A 609 10.57 -67.33 -32.92
N ALA A 610 9.83 -68.13 -32.15
CA ALA A 610 9.93 -69.59 -32.15
C ALA A 610 9.48 -70.26 -33.47
N PHE A 611 8.75 -69.55 -34.33
CA PHE A 611 8.15 -70.09 -35.56
C PHE A 611 8.80 -69.54 -36.83
N SER A 612 9.15 -68.25 -36.86
CA SER A 612 9.72 -67.56 -38.03
C SER A 612 11.22 -67.30 -37.95
N GLY A 613 11.87 -67.66 -36.83
CA GLY A 613 13.28 -67.39 -36.59
C GLY A 613 13.54 -66.03 -35.96
N ASN A 614 14.71 -65.94 -35.33
CA ASN A 614 15.17 -64.72 -34.66
C ASN A 614 15.72 -63.73 -35.69
N ILE A 615 15.44 -62.45 -35.49
CA ILE A 615 15.88 -61.36 -36.36
C ILE A 615 16.73 -60.42 -35.50
N TYR A 616 17.91 -60.07 -36.01
CA TYR A 616 18.68 -58.94 -35.52
C TYR A 616 18.52 -57.84 -36.57
N THR A 617 18.04 -56.66 -36.17
CA THR A 617 18.02 -55.50 -37.08
C THR A 617 19.42 -54.89 -37.07
N PRO A 618 20.23 -55.07 -38.13
CA PRO A 618 21.54 -54.45 -38.15
C PRO A 618 21.39 -52.93 -38.13
N ALA A 619 22.30 -52.25 -37.43
CA ALA A 619 22.43 -50.81 -37.58
C ALA A 619 22.60 -50.46 -39.07
N LEU A 620 21.96 -49.38 -39.52
CA LEU A 620 22.18 -48.84 -40.86
C LEU A 620 23.54 -48.12 -40.88
N GLY A 621 24.64 -48.90 -40.94
CA GLY A 621 26.01 -48.40 -40.90
C GLY A 621 26.74 -48.68 -39.58
N THR A 622 27.62 -47.77 -39.17
CA THR A 622 28.46 -47.88 -37.94
C THR A 622 28.38 -46.55 -37.18
N PRO A 623 28.03 -46.45 -35.89
CA PRO A 623 27.19 -47.33 -35.06
C PRO A 623 25.74 -46.78 -34.83
N GLY A 624 24.76 -47.67 -34.86
CA GLY A 624 23.40 -47.59 -34.25
C GLY A 624 22.31 -46.64 -34.77
N GLN A 625 22.61 -45.50 -35.43
CA GLN A 625 21.60 -44.56 -35.94
C GLN A 625 21.32 -44.74 -37.45
N ALA A 626 20.22 -44.16 -37.98
CA ALA A 626 19.68 -44.46 -39.32
C ALA A 626 20.28 -43.65 -40.50
N TYR A 627 21.14 -42.69 -40.22
CA TYR A 627 21.60 -41.62 -41.12
C TYR A 627 23.08 -41.71 -41.52
N ASN A 628 23.83 -42.74 -41.11
CA ASN A 628 25.20 -42.99 -41.62
C ASN A 628 25.24 -43.73 -42.97
N ILE A 629 24.17 -43.59 -43.75
CA ILE A 629 24.07 -44.15 -45.09
C ILE A 629 23.74 -43.04 -46.08
N SER A 630 24.00 -43.30 -47.35
CA SER A 630 23.53 -42.42 -48.42
C SER A 630 21.99 -42.31 -48.36
N PRO A 631 21.41 -41.11 -48.55
CA PRO A 631 22.06 -39.85 -48.94
C PRO A 631 22.74 -39.06 -47.81
N TRP A 632 22.33 -39.22 -46.55
CA TRP A 632 22.71 -38.32 -45.46
C TRP A 632 24.20 -38.37 -45.12
N ASN A 633 24.80 -39.57 -45.14
CA ASN A 633 26.21 -39.81 -44.79
C ASN A 633 26.63 -39.14 -43.46
N TYR A 634 25.69 -39.03 -42.51
CA TYR A 634 25.92 -38.40 -41.22
C TYR A 634 26.71 -39.35 -40.32
N SER A 635 27.96 -38.98 -40.03
CA SER A 635 28.92 -39.82 -39.28
C SER A 635 28.85 -39.64 -37.76
N GLY A 636 27.68 -39.25 -37.22
CA GLY A 636 27.47 -39.11 -35.78
C GLY A 636 27.47 -40.44 -35.04
N ASN A 637 27.83 -40.38 -33.75
CA ASN A 637 28.01 -41.54 -32.87
C ASN A 637 26.85 -41.74 -31.87
N GLU A 638 25.76 -41.00 -32.00
CA GLU A 638 24.62 -40.99 -31.07
C GLU A 638 23.97 -42.38 -30.97
N GLY A 639 24.11 -43.21 -32.00
CA GLY A 639 23.64 -44.60 -31.99
C GLY A 639 24.53 -45.60 -31.25
N THR A 640 25.74 -45.23 -30.79
CA THR A 640 26.77 -46.20 -30.32
C THR A 640 26.27 -47.15 -29.23
N PHE A 641 25.44 -46.66 -28.32
CA PHE A 641 24.94 -47.44 -27.18
C PHE A 641 23.65 -48.21 -27.47
N PHE A 642 23.10 -48.10 -28.69
CA PHE A 642 21.86 -48.76 -29.10
C PHE A 642 22.11 -50.04 -29.90
N ASP A 643 22.75 -51.04 -29.26
CA ASP A 643 22.99 -52.36 -29.86
C ASP A 643 22.70 -53.49 -28.86
N SER A 644 21.90 -54.46 -29.29
CA SER A 644 21.62 -55.70 -28.55
C SER A 644 22.75 -56.73 -28.63
N GLU A 645 23.75 -56.50 -29.49
CA GLU A 645 24.80 -57.44 -29.90
C GLU A 645 24.24 -58.76 -30.44
N ALA A 646 23.02 -58.71 -31.02
CA ALA A 646 22.23 -59.87 -31.43
C ALA A 646 21.93 -60.87 -30.28
N MET A 647 21.82 -60.37 -29.05
CA MET A 647 21.57 -61.16 -27.85
C MET A 647 20.17 -60.93 -27.28
N SER A 648 19.48 -62.01 -26.94
CA SER A 648 18.13 -61.94 -26.37
C SER A 648 18.05 -61.31 -24.98
N ALA A 649 19.16 -61.29 -24.25
CA ALA A 649 19.25 -60.67 -22.92
C ALA A 649 19.18 -59.13 -22.96
N ASN A 650 19.53 -58.50 -24.09
CA ASN A 650 19.49 -57.04 -24.31
C ASN A 650 18.68 -56.71 -25.58
N ALA A 651 17.57 -57.43 -25.76
CA ALA A 651 16.84 -57.47 -27.02
C ALA A 651 16.25 -56.11 -27.45
N ASP A 652 16.03 -55.21 -26.51
CA ASP A 652 15.57 -53.83 -26.71
C ASP A 652 16.71 -52.85 -27.05
N ALA A 653 17.97 -53.28 -27.00
CA ALA A 653 19.15 -52.47 -27.34
C ALA A 653 19.21 -51.13 -26.58
N GLY A 654 18.65 -51.05 -25.37
CA GLY A 654 18.65 -49.81 -24.57
C GLY A 654 17.66 -48.72 -25.01
N TYR A 655 16.82 -48.94 -26.04
CA TYR A 655 15.80 -47.98 -26.43
C TYR A 655 14.72 -47.83 -25.35
N PRO A 656 14.35 -46.60 -24.96
CA PRO A 656 13.12 -46.36 -24.20
C PRO A 656 11.89 -46.88 -24.95
N ALA A 657 10.92 -47.46 -24.25
CA ALA A 657 9.70 -48.02 -24.88
C ALA A 657 8.81 -46.98 -25.57
N THR A 658 9.02 -45.70 -25.27
CA THR A 658 8.32 -44.56 -25.87
C THR A 658 8.92 -44.12 -27.20
N VAL A 659 10.10 -44.60 -27.59
CA VAL A 659 10.73 -44.20 -28.85
C VAL A 659 9.95 -44.77 -30.03
N THR A 660 9.63 -43.89 -30.97
CA THR A 660 9.00 -44.17 -32.25
C THR A 660 10.06 -44.54 -33.28
N ASP A 661 11.04 -43.66 -33.49
CA ASP A 661 12.13 -43.83 -34.47
C ASP A 661 13.26 -42.82 -34.25
N TRP A 662 14.29 -42.86 -35.10
CA TRP A 662 15.32 -41.83 -35.21
C TRP A 662 14.89 -40.69 -36.14
N ILE A 663 15.30 -39.46 -35.82
CA ILE A 663 15.26 -38.29 -36.70
C ILE A 663 16.66 -37.67 -36.85
N LEU A 664 16.89 -36.89 -37.91
CA LEU A 664 18.10 -36.09 -38.09
C LEU A 664 17.71 -34.61 -38.02
N VAL A 665 18.30 -33.89 -37.08
CA VAL A 665 18.04 -32.47 -36.84
C VAL A 665 19.26 -31.67 -37.28
N SER A 666 19.07 -30.60 -38.05
CA SER A 666 20.13 -29.65 -38.40
C SER A 666 19.70 -28.20 -38.24
N LEU A 667 20.69 -27.31 -38.10
CA LEU A 667 20.52 -25.87 -37.96
C LEU A 667 21.16 -25.13 -39.12
N ARG A 668 20.50 -24.08 -39.60
CA ARG A 668 21.03 -23.15 -40.63
C ARG A 668 20.58 -21.72 -40.39
N SER A 669 21.35 -20.76 -40.90
CA SER A 669 21.06 -19.33 -40.78
C SER A 669 20.23 -18.82 -41.96
N ASN A 670 20.40 -19.42 -43.14
CA ASN A 670 19.73 -19.03 -44.37
C ASN A 670 18.69 -20.09 -44.80
N PRO A 671 17.39 -19.77 -44.87
CA PRO A 671 16.34 -20.73 -45.22
C PRO A 671 16.36 -21.16 -46.71
N THR A 672 17.22 -20.56 -47.54
CA THR A 672 17.36 -20.87 -48.97
C THR A 672 18.65 -21.60 -49.33
N ASP A 673 19.58 -21.72 -48.39
CA ASP A 673 20.82 -22.49 -48.59
C ASP A 673 20.57 -23.92 -48.07
N GLY A 674 20.40 -24.87 -49.00
CA GLY A 674 20.24 -26.29 -48.68
C GLY A 674 21.47 -26.83 -47.94
N SER A 675 22.63 -26.62 -48.54
CA SER A 675 23.93 -27.11 -48.11
C SER A 675 24.48 -26.57 -46.79
N GLU A 676 23.89 -25.51 -46.21
CA GLU A 676 24.34 -24.94 -44.94
C GLU A 676 23.96 -25.86 -43.77
N ILE A 677 24.98 -26.41 -43.11
CA ILE A 677 24.82 -27.22 -41.89
C ILE A 677 25.70 -26.61 -40.81
N LEU A 678 25.11 -25.84 -39.90
CA LEU A 678 25.80 -25.21 -38.77
C LEU A 678 25.97 -26.18 -37.60
N CYS A 679 24.94 -26.98 -37.35
CA CYS A 679 24.94 -28.08 -36.41
C CYS A 679 24.04 -29.19 -36.96
N GLN A 680 24.39 -30.47 -36.76
CA GLN A 680 23.57 -31.60 -37.19
C GLN A 680 23.75 -32.79 -36.24
N ARG A 681 22.63 -33.37 -35.79
CA ARG A 681 22.56 -34.48 -34.83
C ARG A 681 21.42 -35.45 -35.11
N ALA A 682 21.70 -36.74 -34.93
CA ALA A 682 20.66 -37.76 -34.87
C ALA A 682 20.04 -37.79 -33.46
N ALA A 683 18.72 -37.86 -33.37
CA ALA A 683 17.99 -37.83 -32.11
C ALA A 683 16.88 -38.88 -32.08
N LEU A 684 16.47 -39.27 -30.88
CA LEU A 684 15.36 -40.20 -30.66
C LEU A 684 14.04 -39.42 -30.65
N LEU A 685 13.08 -39.87 -31.44
CA LEU A 685 11.74 -39.31 -31.44
C LEU A 685 10.81 -40.14 -30.55
N HIS A 686 10.18 -39.52 -29.56
CA HIS A 686 9.24 -40.17 -28.65
C HIS A 686 7.81 -40.12 -29.18
N GLN A 687 6.95 -41.02 -28.69
CA GLN A 687 5.57 -41.19 -29.14
C GLN A 687 4.70 -39.92 -28.97
N ASP A 688 5.01 -39.08 -28.00
CA ASP A 688 4.34 -37.79 -27.73
C ASP A 688 4.92 -36.64 -28.56
N GLY A 689 5.88 -36.94 -29.44
CA GLY A 689 6.52 -36.02 -30.34
C GLY A 689 7.79 -35.38 -29.79
N SER A 690 8.12 -35.52 -28.50
CA SER A 690 9.35 -34.93 -27.96
C SER A 690 10.59 -35.56 -28.57
N VAL A 691 11.59 -34.74 -28.86
CA VAL A 691 12.88 -35.17 -29.40
C VAL A 691 13.91 -35.21 -28.28
N GLN A 692 14.55 -36.37 -28.12
CA GLN A 692 15.62 -36.59 -27.15
C GLN A 692 16.97 -36.71 -27.86
N PHE A 693 17.89 -35.80 -27.55
CA PHE A 693 19.30 -35.93 -27.93
C PHE A 693 20.02 -36.87 -26.94
N VAL A 694 20.77 -37.84 -27.45
CA VAL A 694 21.32 -38.96 -26.66
C VAL A 694 22.57 -38.59 -25.86
N ASP A 695 23.29 -37.56 -26.30
CA ASP A 695 24.55 -37.11 -25.69
C ASP A 695 24.33 -35.74 -25.02
N GLU A 696 24.17 -35.73 -23.69
CA GLU A 696 24.00 -34.50 -22.91
C GLU A 696 25.28 -33.65 -22.87
N ASP A 697 26.44 -34.23 -23.21
CA ASP A 697 27.76 -33.56 -23.11
C ASP A 697 28.21 -32.92 -24.45
N TYR A 698 27.44 -33.03 -25.54
CA TYR A 698 27.84 -32.50 -26.86
C TYR A 698 27.04 -31.28 -27.30
N CYS A 699 27.77 -30.23 -27.60
CA CYS A 699 27.26 -28.91 -27.85
C CYS A 699 27.23 -28.44 -29.32
N CYS A 700 26.22 -27.67 -29.72
CA CYS A 700 26.29 -26.84 -30.93
C CYS A 700 26.97 -25.50 -30.60
N GLU A 701 28.22 -25.31 -31.04
CA GLU A 701 28.94 -24.03 -30.94
C GLU A 701 28.34 -23.00 -31.92
N LEU A 702 27.29 -22.31 -31.50
CA LEU A 702 26.56 -21.32 -32.28
C LEU A 702 26.56 -19.95 -31.60
N ASP A 703 26.31 -18.90 -32.37
CA ASP A 703 26.19 -17.54 -31.85
C ASP A 703 24.80 -17.35 -31.23
N PRO A 704 24.68 -17.21 -29.89
CA PRO A 704 23.38 -17.01 -29.25
C PRO A 704 22.71 -15.69 -29.65
N GLY A 705 23.45 -14.74 -30.24
CA GLY A 705 22.90 -13.49 -30.78
C GLY A 705 22.20 -13.63 -32.14
N GLN A 706 22.23 -14.80 -32.78
CA GLN A 706 21.61 -15.03 -34.09
C GLN A 706 20.40 -15.98 -33.97
N PRO A 707 19.31 -15.72 -34.71
CA PRO A 707 18.23 -16.68 -34.82
C PRO A 707 18.55 -17.75 -35.88
N TYR A 708 18.08 -18.98 -35.66
CA TYR A 708 18.38 -20.14 -36.51
C TYR A 708 17.11 -20.84 -37.00
N TYR A 709 17.16 -21.43 -38.19
CA TYR A 709 16.13 -22.34 -38.66
C TYR A 709 16.44 -23.76 -38.21
N ILE A 710 15.43 -24.45 -37.69
CA ILE A 710 15.52 -25.87 -37.31
C ILE A 710 15.00 -26.71 -38.45
N VAL A 711 15.81 -27.64 -38.96
CA VAL A 711 15.49 -28.55 -40.04
C VAL A 711 15.37 -29.96 -39.47
N VAL A 712 14.35 -30.70 -39.89
CA VAL A 712 14.13 -32.08 -39.47
C VAL A 712 13.98 -32.97 -40.69
N GLU A 713 14.79 -34.02 -40.71
CA GLU A 713 14.79 -35.04 -41.72
C GLU A 713 14.45 -36.40 -41.12
N HIS A 714 13.66 -37.16 -41.86
CA HIS A 714 13.32 -38.53 -41.53
C HIS A 714 13.55 -39.43 -42.73
N ARG A 715 13.78 -40.72 -42.49
CA ARG A 715 14.20 -41.68 -43.51
C ARG A 715 13.15 -41.97 -44.59
N ASN A 716 11.86 -41.74 -44.29
CA ASN A 716 10.74 -42.03 -45.21
C ASN A 716 9.67 -40.91 -45.27
N HIS A 717 9.96 -39.72 -44.72
CA HIS A 717 9.06 -38.55 -44.74
C HIS A 717 9.72 -37.35 -45.42
N LEU A 718 8.90 -36.42 -45.95
CA LEU A 718 9.38 -35.16 -46.50
C LEU A 718 10.06 -34.29 -45.44
N ILE A 719 11.22 -33.74 -45.81
CA ILE A 719 11.99 -32.78 -45.01
C ILE A 719 11.16 -31.54 -44.66
N ILE A 720 11.28 -31.09 -43.41
CA ILE A 720 10.60 -29.91 -42.88
C ILE A 720 11.61 -28.95 -42.24
N MET A 721 11.20 -27.69 -42.12
CA MET A 721 11.98 -26.64 -41.45
C MET A 721 11.04 -25.70 -40.69
N SER A 722 11.50 -25.07 -39.62
CA SER A 722 10.73 -24.07 -38.87
C SER A 722 10.24 -22.96 -39.81
N ALA A 723 8.99 -22.51 -39.66
CA ALA A 723 8.42 -21.51 -40.58
C ALA A 723 9.14 -20.16 -40.55
N GLU A 724 9.82 -19.85 -39.45
CA GLU A 724 10.60 -18.65 -39.22
C GLU A 724 11.92 -19.01 -38.51
N SER A 725 12.87 -18.08 -38.51
CA SER A 725 14.10 -18.19 -37.75
C SER A 725 13.79 -18.05 -36.25
N ILE A 726 14.27 -18.98 -35.44
CA ILE A 726 13.98 -19.08 -34.02
C ILE A 726 15.10 -18.39 -33.23
N PRO A 727 14.79 -17.41 -32.36
CA PRO A 727 15.79 -16.79 -31.51
C PRO A 727 16.25 -17.75 -30.42
N VAL A 728 17.50 -17.62 -29.99
CA VAL A 728 18.00 -18.28 -28.78
C VAL A 728 17.50 -17.51 -27.56
N ILE A 729 16.80 -18.19 -26.66
CA ILE A 729 16.29 -17.60 -25.41
C ILE A 729 16.77 -18.47 -24.26
N ASN A 730 17.53 -17.89 -23.32
CA ASN A 730 18.10 -18.60 -22.17
C ASN A 730 18.88 -19.87 -22.55
N GLY A 731 19.57 -19.87 -23.70
CA GLY A 731 20.28 -21.03 -24.20
C GLY A 731 19.42 -22.10 -24.86
N PHE A 732 18.15 -21.83 -25.19
CA PHE A 732 17.26 -22.76 -25.88
C PHE A 732 16.81 -22.26 -27.26
N LEU A 733 16.77 -23.17 -28.23
CA LEU A 733 15.98 -23.07 -29.44
C LEU A 733 14.72 -23.94 -29.29
N THR A 734 13.56 -23.32 -29.11
CA THR A 734 12.30 -24.05 -28.91
C THR A 734 11.38 -23.96 -30.12
N TYR A 735 11.02 -25.11 -30.70
CA TYR A 735 10.01 -25.17 -31.76
C TYR A 735 9.16 -26.44 -31.70
N ASP A 736 7.86 -26.28 -31.82
CA ASP A 736 6.90 -27.39 -31.81
C ASP A 736 6.26 -27.52 -33.19
N PHE A 737 6.70 -28.51 -33.96
CA PHE A 737 6.14 -28.84 -35.27
C PHE A 737 4.81 -29.59 -35.16
N THR A 738 4.34 -29.93 -33.97
CA THR A 738 3.07 -30.62 -33.77
C THR A 738 1.89 -29.65 -33.73
N ASP A 739 2.12 -28.39 -33.34
CA ASP A 739 1.10 -27.33 -33.28
C ASP A 739 1.39 -26.12 -34.19
N LYS A 740 2.60 -26.02 -34.77
CA LYS A 740 2.98 -25.00 -35.77
C LYS A 740 3.28 -25.63 -37.12
N GLN A 741 2.99 -24.87 -38.17
CA GLN A 741 3.26 -25.23 -39.56
C GLN A 741 4.73 -25.05 -39.94
N SER A 742 5.23 -25.90 -40.83
CA SER A 742 6.60 -25.79 -41.37
C SER A 742 6.74 -24.69 -42.41
N TYR A 743 7.99 -24.35 -42.75
CA TYR A 743 8.39 -23.41 -43.79
C TYR A 743 7.73 -23.70 -45.15
N LEU A 744 7.44 -22.63 -45.88
CA LEU A 744 6.99 -22.67 -47.28
C LEU A 744 7.54 -21.45 -48.01
N ASN A 745 8.25 -21.71 -49.10
CA ASN A 745 8.68 -20.70 -50.05
C ASN A 745 7.93 -20.89 -51.38
N ASP A 746 6.74 -20.29 -51.45
CA ASP A 746 5.93 -20.25 -52.68
C ASP A 746 5.58 -18.78 -53.03
N PRO A 747 6.57 -17.97 -53.44
CA PRO A 747 6.40 -16.53 -53.62
C PRO A 747 5.44 -16.18 -54.77
N PHE A 748 5.15 -17.15 -55.64
CA PHE A 748 4.19 -17.03 -56.75
C PHE A 748 2.84 -17.66 -56.44
N ASN A 749 2.67 -18.21 -55.23
CA ASN A 749 1.45 -18.88 -54.78
C ASN A 749 0.95 -19.94 -55.79
N SER A 750 1.91 -20.66 -56.37
CA SER A 750 1.72 -21.69 -57.39
C SER A 750 0.96 -22.91 -56.88
N GLY A 751 0.98 -23.13 -55.56
CA GLY A 751 0.37 -24.29 -54.91
C GLY A 751 1.12 -25.60 -55.17
N VAL A 752 2.34 -25.53 -55.71
CA VAL A 752 3.17 -26.72 -55.99
C VAL A 752 3.82 -27.26 -54.72
N PHE A 753 4.32 -26.37 -53.87
CA PHE A 753 4.98 -26.74 -52.63
C PHE A 753 3.98 -26.88 -51.49
N VAL A 754 4.21 -27.87 -50.64
CA VAL A 754 3.41 -28.13 -49.44
C VAL A 754 4.24 -27.96 -48.17
N ARG A 755 3.51 -27.78 -47.08
CA ARG A 755 4.04 -27.81 -45.71
C ARG A 755 3.70 -29.16 -45.08
N GLN A 756 3.86 -29.26 -43.77
CA GLN A 756 3.32 -30.39 -42.99
C GLN A 756 1.82 -30.61 -43.20
N LYS A 757 1.41 -31.87 -43.06
CA LYS A 757 0.02 -32.29 -43.15
C LYS A 757 -0.69 -32.09 -41.83
N GLU A 758 -1.84 -31.43 -41.86
CA GLU A 758 -2.76 -31.39 -40.73
C GLU A 758 -3.52 -32.72 -40.67
N VAL A 759 -3.19 -33.57 -39.70
CA VAL A 759 -3.74 -34.92 -39.57
C VAL A 759 -5.06 -34.95 -38.79
N VAL A 760 -5.18 -34.07 -37.81
CA VAL A 760 -6.42 -33.70 -37.11
C VAL A 760 -6.37 -32.20 -36.81
N PRO A 761 -7.51 -31.53 -36.54
CA PRO A 761 -7.51 -30.08 -36.35
C PRO A 761 -6.46 -29.61 -35.33
N GLY A 762 -5.53 -28.76 -35.78
CA GLY A 762 -4.44 -28.21 -34.97
C GLY A 762 -3.27 -29.14 -34.68
N VAL A 763 -3.20 -30.32 -35.32
CA VAL A 763 -2.08 -31.25 -35.18
C VAL A 763 -1.42 -31.49 -36.52
N PHE A 764 -0.13 -31.19 -36.61
CA PHE A 764 0.67 -31.28 -37.82
C PHE A 764 1.69 -32.43 -37.75
N ALA A 765 1.97 -33.05 -38.89
CA ALA A 765 2.94 -34.12 -39.02
C ALA A 765 3.77 -34.00 -40.31
N MET A 766 5.00 -34.49 -40.27
CA MET A 766 5.80 -34.74 -41.47
C MET A 766 5.05 -35.70 -42.38
N ILE A 767 5.11 -35.48 -43.69
CA ILE A 767 4.33 -36.24 -44.68
C ILE A 767 5.06 -37.52 -45.04
N ALA A 768 4.40 -38.67 -44.89
CA ALA A 768 4.96 -39.98 -45.21
C ALA A 768 4.94 -40.28 -46.71
N GLY A 769 5.86 -41.11 -47.19
CA GLY A 769 5.86 -41.61 -48.57
C GLY A 769 7.13 -41.32 -49.36
N ASN A 770 8.11 -40.61 -48.78
CA ASN A 770 9.37 -40.29 -49.43
C ASN A 770 10.44 -41.36 -49.10
N GLY A 771 10.38 -42.52 -49.75
CA GLY A 771 11.31 -43.63 -49.54
C GLY A 771 12.51 -43.62 -50.49
N GLU A 772 12.44 -42.91 -51.62
CA GLU A 772 13.56 -42.68 -52.51
C GLU A 772 14.33 -41.43 -52.11
N GLN A 773 15.39 -41.63 -51.34
CA GLN A 773 16.16 -40.52 -50.77
C GLN A 773 17.47 -40.24 -51.54
N SER A 774 17.84 -41.06 -52.54
CA SER A 774 19.23 -41.19 -53.02
C SER A 774 19.50 -40.83 -54.49
N SER A 775 18.48 -40.45 -55.27
CA SER A 775 18.59 -40.21 -56.72
C SER A 775 18.82 -38.71 -57.05
N PRO A 776 19.52 -38.38 -58.16
CA PRO A 776 20.16 -37.07 -58.36
C PRO A 776 19.25 -35.87 -58.66
N ASP A 777 17.93 -36.05 -58.77
CA ASP A 777 16.98 -35.00 -59.12
C ASP A 777 15.87 -34.87 -58.04
N ASN A 778 16.14 -34.17 -56.93
CA ASN A 778 15.16 -33.69 -55.91
C ASN A 778 14.35 -34.74 -55.12
N GLU A 779 14.70 -36.02 -55.18
CA GLU A 779 13.92 -37.11 -54.56
C GLU A 779 13.82 -36.98 -53.04
N ASP A 780 14.81 -36.34 -52.43
CA ASP A 780 14.82 -35.93 -51.03
C ASP A 780 13.76 -34.89 -50.64
N THR A 781 13.23 -34.18 -51.63
CA THR A 781 12.27 -33.08 -51.47
C THR A 781 10.91 -33.37 -52.10
N ASP A 782 10.68 -34.57 -52.62
CA ASP A 782 9.42 -34.93 -53.25
C ASP A 782 8.89 -36.34 -52.89
N ILE A 783 7.62 -36.56 -53.19
CA ILE A 783 6.95 -37.87 -53.12
C ILE A 783 6.38 -38.13 -54.50
N THR A 784 6.99 -39.00 -55.28
CA THR A 784 6.66 -39.18 -56.70
C THR A 784 6.57 -40.66 -57.10
N ALA A 785 6.49 -40.91 -58.41
CA ALA A 785 6.49 -42.26 -58.95
C ALA A 785 7.83 -43.00 -58.71
N ALA A 786 8.91 -42.29 -58.37
CA ALA A 786 10.19 -42.90 -58.00
C ALA A 786 10.09 -43.67 -56.68
N ASP A 787 9.44 -43.09 -55.66
CA ASP A 787 9.12 -43.76 -54.39
C ASP A 787 8.31 -45.04 -54.63
N PHE A 788 7.26 -44.95 -55.45
CA PHE A 788 6.47 -46.11 -55.82
C PHE A 788 7.30 -47.17 -56.55
N ALA A 789 8.17 -46.78 -57.47
CA ALA A 789 9.05 -47.72 -58.15
C ALA A 789 9.98 -48.42 -57.16
N LYS A 790 10.48 -47.70 -56.13
CA LYS A 790 11.29 -48.28 -55.06
C LYS A 790 10.50 -49.27 -54.20
N TRP A 791 9.30 -48.90 -53.76
CA TRP A 791 8.39 -49.78 -53.01
C TRP A 791 8.05 -51.04 -53.83
N LEU A 792 7.73 -50.88 -55.10
CA LEU A 792 7.38 -51.99 -56.00
C LEU A 792 8.57 -52.94 -56.25
N LEU A 793 9.78 -52.39 -56.40
CA LEU A 793 11.00 -53.18 -56.60
C LEU A 793 11.48 -53.86 -55.32
N ASN A 794 11.22 -53.28 -54.15
CA ASN A 794 11.46 -53.90 -52.84
C ASN A 794 10.63 -55.17 -52.69
N GLY A 795 9.33 -55.08 -53.01
CA GLY A 795 8.38 -56.17 -52.80
C GLY A 795 7.98 -56.31 -51.33
N PRO A 796 7.09 -57.27 -51.01
CA PRO A 796 6.55 -57.41 -49.67
C PRO A 796 7.57 -57.99 -48.69
N GLU A 797 7.67 -57.37 -47.52
CA GLU A 797 8.54 -57.79 -46.41
C GLU A 797 7.77 -57.70 -45.09
N THR A 798 8.18 -58.49 -44.11
CA THR A 798 7.58 -58.47 -42.76
C THR A 798 8.68 -58.51 -41.72
N ARG A 799 8.48 -57.86 -40.58
CA ARG A 799 9.46 -57.75 -39.48
C ARG A 799 10.77 -57.11 -39.97
N THR A 800 10.65 -56.00 -40.68
CA THR A 800 11.77 -55.28 -41.30
C THR A 800 11.81 -53.82 -40.86
N TYR A 801 13.00 -53.22 -40.87
CA TYR A 801 13.18 -51.78 -40.73
C TYR A 801 13.60 -51.24 -42.08
N ASN A 802 12.62 -50.76 -42.85
CA ASN A 802 12.79 -50.48 -44.28
C ASN A 802 12.40 -49.02 -44.61
N LEU A 803 13.03 -48.44 -45.64
CA LEU A 803 12.74 -47.09 -46.13
C LEU A 803 11.37 -46.97 -46.81
N VAL A 804 10.82 -48.08 -47.32
CA VAL A 804 9.51 -48.09 -48.01
C VAL A 804 8.37 -48.63 -47.14
N ASP A 805 8.63 -48.87 -45.85
CA ASP A 805 7.61 -49.06 -44.82
C ASP A 805 7.15 -47.66 -44.38
N TYR A 806 6.19 -47.09 -45.11
CA TYR A 806 5.75 -45.70 -44.93
C TYR A 806 4.84 -45.52 -43.72
N ASN A 807 4.10 -46.56 -43.35
CA ASN A 807 3.22 -46.53 -42.19
C ASN A 807 3.94 -46.91 -40.88
N MET A 808 5.21 -47.34 -40.97
CA MET A 808 6.09 -47.64 -39.85
C MET A 808 5.55 -48.75 -38.93
N ASP A 809 4.89 -49.75 -39.49
CA ASP A 809 4.35 -50.91 -38.76
C ASP A 809 5.26 -52.15 -38.83
N GLY A 810 6.37 -52.07 -39.57
CA GLY A 810 7.35 -53.15 -39.74
C GLY A 810 7.01 -54.14 -40.86
N GLU A 811 6.00 -53.85 -41.69
CA GLU A 811 5.60 -54.63 -42.86
C GLU A 811 5.55 -53.78 -44.13
N VAL A 812 6.33 -54.13 -45.15
CA VAL A 812 6.18 -53.52 -46.48
C VAL A 812 5.01 -54.21 -47.18
N SER A 813 3.89 -53.51 -47.29
CA SER A 813 2.61 -54.06 -47.71
C SER A 813 1.81 -53.10 -48.60
N ALA A 814 0.62 -53.54 -49.03
CA ALA A 814 -0.29 -52.68 -49.80
C ALA A 814 -0.78 -51.46 -49.00
N LEU A 815 -0.70 -51.48 -47.67
CA LEU A 815 -1.09 -50.35 -46.83
C LEU A 815 -0.11 -49.17 -46.94
N ASP A 816 1.18 -49.45 -47.15
CA ASP A 816 2.17 -48.40 -47.46
C ASP A 816 1.88 -47.76 -48.81
N TYR A 817 1.51 -48.57 -49.80
CA TYR A 817 1.12 -48.06 -51.11
C TYR A 817 -0.10 -47.14 -51.04
N GLU A 818 -1.12 -47.49 -50.25
CA GLU A 818 -2.29 -46.63 -50.04
C GLU A 818 -1.93 -45.29 -49.37
N LEU A 819 -0.98 -45.30 -48.43
CA LEU A 819 -0.47 -44.08 -47.81
C LEU A 819 0.32 -43.22 -48.80
N TRP A 820 1.21 -43.82 -49.59
CA TRP A 820 1.93 -43.13 -50.66
C TRP A 820 0.97 -42.55 -51.70
N GLU A 821 -0.06 -43.30 -52.13
CA GLU A 821 -1.06 -42.83 -53.11
C GLU A 821 -1.81 -41.58 -52.61
N THR A 822 -2.03 -41.48 -51.30
CA THR A 822 -2.67 -40.32 -50.68
C THR A 822 -1.77 -39.08 -50.65
N ASN A 823 -0.45 -39.29 -50.64
CA ASN A 823 0.56 -38.24 -50.49
C ASN A 823 1.36 -37.99 -51.77
N SER A 824 1.04 -38.63 -52.90
CA SER A 824 1.74 -38.44 -54.17
C SER A 824 0.83 -37.81 -55.26
N PRO A 825 1.31 -36.80 -56.01
CA PRO A 825 2.60 -36.14 -55.88
C PRO A 825 2.57 -34.98 -54.87
N LEU A 826 3.62 -34.85 -54.06
CA LEU A 826 3.84 -33.72 -53.14
C LEU A 826 5.30 -33.28 -53.16
N PHE A 827 5.56 -31.99 -52.96
CA PHE A 827 6.90 -31.38 -53.01
C PHE A 827 7.08 -30.43 -51.83
N THR A 828 8.22 -30.46 -51.15
CA THR A 828 8.57 -29.43 -50.17
C THR A 828 9.45 -28.35 -50.80
N SER A 829 9.32 -27.11 -50.33
CA SER A 829 10.22 -26.02 -50.74
C SER A 829 11.51 -25.97 -49.94
N VAL A 830 11.68 -26.88 -48.97
CA VAL A 830 12.86 -26.98 -48.10
C VAL A 830 13.92 -27.77 -48.85
N LEU A 831 15.10 -27.16 -49.06
CA LEU A 831 16.22 -27.81 -49.74
C LEU A 831 17.11 -28.56 -48.73
N ARG A 832 17.66 -29.71 -49.13
CA ARG A 832 18.72 -30.42 -48.41
C ARG A 832 20.12 -29.95 -48.83
N ASP A 833 20.33 -29.70 -50.13
CA ASP A 833 21.64 -29.35 -50.73
C ASP A 833 21.54 -28.12 -51.65
#